data_AF-A0AA35WE25-F1
#
_entry.id   AF-A0AA35WE25-F1
#
_cell.length_a   1.000
_cell.length_b   1.000
_cell.length_c   1.000
_cell.angle_alpha   90.00
_cell.angle_beta   90.00
_cell.angle_gamma   90.00
#
_symmetry.space_group_name_H-M   'P 1'
#
loop_
_entity.id
_entity.type
_entity.pdbx_description
1 polymer ?
#
loop_
_entity_poly.entity_id
_entity_poly.type
_entity_poly.pdbx_seq_one_letter_code
_entity_poly.pdbx_strand_id
1 'polypeptide(L)'
;MFSTLFPAVSAFPNSTPDFLSTGKSGTCSAVPERAGGRAAFMLYDGPPTANGSPGIHHVLARIFKDVICRYRTMKGYQVLRKGGWDTHGLPVELGIEQDWASPASATSRSTGSKSSTRDAARASSATVQRVGGDDRPHRLLGGHGRPYVTLENDYIESGWWILKTLWDRGLLYQGMRGHAPLPAMRHQPQLPRAGPGLPGRHADPSVFVKFSSSPQVPAHPSPTHWTSAASPPSCWRGRRRPWTLPGNTALAVDRNRSIPSSELEENGPGNASLWPPRWWRTTSGRSTPSSGRCRGSELVGLAYTPLYPPASFGSRISRFESGVLSSSDGEQDFAPRWLPPTSFPWKTAPGIVHIAPAFGDEDLGLGREKGLNFVQPWTCRASSPATTPSLGKFVKDADPEIMAISRSAACCIIATSTTTPTPFCWRCDTPLLYYAKSSWYIRTSALKDDLVDGQNSRINCLHALSTLLKGEPSYKNVICLGLILDERGRKMSKRVGNVVEPLPLLDEHGADALRWYLFTASQPGEARRFSSRLVNQTLRQVLLTLWNIYSFFTGYATIDKFDPSQKPAGWKPENELDRWVLSELNELVAEVDRCMENYDPTMQGRRIQEFVDRLSNCVHLADYPVADDSLVDDDLMEATRLAMRISSMGRAARSKSGLKVRQPLASAAIRTRTPSERAFVAQVRPQILDELNIKDIELLDDDSALVQQAQEQAGGEPETVVSVGHYTASLEAGYLVAMNGEITPELAEEGMARELVHRIQGLRRGANFEVTDHIQTWYEAPEELSQATYIVPELPEVESVRRSLLRSGLAGRTITSAEIGWAKTVKHPSADEFAASLAGRTVEDVGRRAKYLLFPLAGQPEATFVAHLGMTGNLVVQPGEQEQHPMTRHVFALDDGRELRFVDGRKFGKLWLADDLGKILPPLGPEPLGDEFTTEWLADSLAKRNAPVKALLLDQSIAAGIGNIYADEALFLSGIRPDRPASELSADEMVRLRQGIIDCLNAGFAVYDRARDLRWPEPPEPMGTWSHPRDAGTPCPNCGGEITSTRIRARGTWFCQGCQV
;
A
#
# COMPACT_ATOMS: atom_id res chain seq x y z
N MET A 1 -10.85 5.89 -26.30
CA MET A 1 -9.60 6.58 -25.85
C MET A 1 -9.11 6.04 -24.50
N PHE A 2 -9.98 5.77 -23.53
CA PHE A 2 -9.61 5.38 -22.16
C PHE A 2 -9.36 3.87 -21.87
N SER A 3 -9.30 3.01 -22.90
CA SER A 3 -9.32 1.55 -22.73
C SER A 3 -7.96 0.89 -22.48
N THR A 4 -6.90 1.65 -22.17
CA THR A 4 -5.51 1.16 -22.28
C THR A 4 -4.60 1.38 -21.07
N LEU A 5 -4.95 2.19 -20.06
CA LEU A 5 -3.98 2.55 -19.00
C LEU A 5 -3.81 1.48 -17.91
N PHE A 6 -4.87 0.79 -17.52
CA PHE A 6 -4.85 -0.39 -16.65
C PHE A 6 -6.03 -1.30 -17.03
N PRO A 7 -5.90 -2.63 -17.01
CA PRO A 7 -7.03 -3.55 -17.16
C PRO A 7 -7.53 -4.08 -15.79
N ALA A 8 -8.64 -4.80 -15.84
CA ALA A 8 -9.43 -5.23 -14.68
C ALA A 8 -8.64 -5.87 -13.52
N VAL A 9 -9.23 -5.84 -12.32
CA VAL A 9 -8.66 -6.36 -11.06
C VAL A 9 -8.23 -7.84 -11.14
N SER A 10 -8.90 -8.65 -11.98
CA SER A 10 -8.52 -10.05 -12.26
C SER A 10 -7.30 -10.22 -13.17
N ALA A 11 -6.77 -9.13 -13.72
CA ALA A 11 -5.73 -9.10 -14.73
C ALA A 11 -4.46 -8.32 -14.33
N PHE A 12 -4.29 -7.88 -13.07
CA PHE A 12 -3.02 -7.30 -12.60
C PHE A 12 -1.78 -8.20 -12.89
N PRO A 13 -1.85 -9.54 -12.75
CA PRO A 13 -0.76 -10.42 -13.21
C PRO A 13 -0.63 -10.48 -14.75
N ASN A 14 -1.77 -10.44 -15.46
CA ASN A 14 -1.88 -10.70 -16.91
C ASN A 14 -1.74 -9.44 -17.79
N SER A 15 -1.62 -8.25 -17.21
CA SER A 15 -1.52 -6.94 -17.90
C SER A 15 -0.10 -6.48 -18.15
N THR A 16 0.77 -6.75 -17.19
CA THR A 16 2.23 -6.53 -17.25
C THR A 16 2.89 -7.08 -18.53
N PRO A 17 2.45 -8.21 -19.14
CA PRO A 17 2.99 -8.70 -20.41
C PRO A 17 2.80 -7.75 -21.61
N ASP A 18 1.64 -7.13 -21.78
CA ASP A 18 1.29 -6.39 -23.01
C ASP A 18 1.92 -4.99 -23.07
N PHE A 19 2.09 -4.34 -21.92
CA PHE A 19 2.89 -3.11 -21.82
C PHE A 19 4.39 -3.35 -22.03
N LEU A 20 4.86 -4.60 -21.86
CA LEU A 20 6.27 -4.95 -22.05
C LEU A 20 6.56 -5.59 -23.41
N SER A 21 5.56 -6.13 -24.11
CA SER A 21 5.70 -6.54 -25.51
C SER A 21 5.85 -5.32 -26.44
N THR A 22 5.09 -4.27 -26.19
CA THR A 22 5.23 -2.96 -26.85
C THR A 22 6.56 -2.27 -26.51
N GLY A 23 7.05 -2.40 -25.28
CA GLY A 23 8.39 -1.96 -24.88
C GLY A 23 9.56 -2.79 -25.46
N LYS A 24 9.29 -3.91 -26.14
CA LYS A 24 10.28 -4.72 -26.88
C LYS A 24 10.36 -4.35 -28.37
N SER A 25 9.27 -3.87 -28.98
CA SER A 25 9.26 -3.38 -30.36
C SER A 25 9.68 -1.91 -30.46
N GLY A 26 9.30 -1.07 -29.48
CA GLY A 26 9.85 0.27 -29.29
C GLY A 26 11.09 0.23 -28.41
N THR A 27 12.28 0.35 -29.02
CA THR A 27 13.58 0.23 -28.35
C THR A 27 13.80 1.24 -27.21
N CYS A 28 13.53 0.80 -25.97
CA CYS A 28 13.86 1.56 -24.74
C CYS A 28 15.38 1.72 -24.49
N SER A 29 16.23 1.18 -25.38
CA SER A 29 17.65 1.51 -25.50
C SER A 29 17.92 2.93 -26.04
N ALA A 30 16.90 3.63 -26.58
CA ALA A 30 17.01 4.96 -27.20
C ALA A 30 16.56 6.13 -26.30
N VAL A 31 16.84 6.08 -24.99
CA VAL A 31 16.73 7.26 -24.08
C VAL A 31 17.95 8.24 -24.09
N PRO A 32 19.00 8.17 -24.95
CA PRO A 32 20.02 9.23 -24.97
C PRO A 32 19.51 10.62 -25.42
N GLU A 33 18.50 10.68 -26.29
CA GLU A 33 18.19 11.90 -27.06
C GLU A 33 17.20 12.87 -26.38
N ARG A 34 16.58 12.49 -25.25
CA ARG A 34 15.73 13.41 -24.45
C ARG A 34 16.51 14.27 -23.44
N ALA A 35 17.83 14.34 -23.55
CA ALA A 35 18.67 15.16 -22.67
C ALA A 35 18.56 16.65 -23.03
N GLY A 36 17.70 17.39 -22.33
CA GLY A 36 17.53 18.84 -22.47
C GLY A 36 18.70 19.65 -21.89
N GLY A 37 19.93 19.37 -22.33
CA GLY A 37 21.16 20.06 -21.93
C GLY A 37 21.62 19.86 -20.47
N ARG A 38 20.88 19.09 -19.66
CA ARG A 38 21.23 18.82 -18.25
C ARG A 38 22.35 17.79 -18.11
N ALA A 39 23.16 17.95 -17.05
CA ALA A 39 24.29 17.08 -16.74
C ALA A 39 23.88 15.61 -16.52
N ALA A 40 24.81 14.68 -16.74
CA ALA A 40 24.55 13.25 -16.55
C ALA A 40 24.37 12.87 -15.07
N PHE A 41 23.35 12.06 -14.79
CA PHE A 41 23.08 11.48 -13.47
C PHE A 41 23.51 10.00 -13.47
N MET A 42 24.58 9.67 -12.72
CA MET A 42 25.09 8.31 -12.66
C MET A 42 24.67 7.61 -11.36
N LEU A 43 24.14 6.38 -11.48
CA LEU A 43 23.80 5.53 -10.34
C LEU A 43 24.47 4.16 -10.48
N TYR A 44 25.26 3.79 -9.47
CA TYR A 44 25.93 2.50 -9.40
C TYR A 44 25.00 1.42 -8.82
N ASP A 45 24.77 0.34 -9.57
CA ASP A 45 24.13 -0.87 -9.03
C ASP A 45 25.21 -1.83 -8.52
N GLY A 46 25.26 -2.05 -7.20
CA GLY A 46 26.14 -3.04 -6.58
C GLY A 46 25.81 -4.45 -7.08
N PRO A 47 26.80 -5.22 -7.57
CA PRO A 47 26.53 -6.45 -8.29
C PRO A 47 26.12 -7.56 -7.31
N PRO A 48 24.96 -8.22 -7.48
CA PRO A 48 24.65 -9.44 -6.75
C PRO A 48 25.60 -10.57 -7.14
N THR A 49 25.93 -11.45 -6.19
CA THR A 49 26.72 -12.65 -6.45
C THR A 49 25.91 -13.66 -7.27
N ALA A 50 26.50 -14.18 -8.35
CA ALA A 50 25.87 -15.12 -9.27
C ALA A 50 25.89 -16.57 -8.74
N ASN A 51 25.26 -16.80 -7.57
CA ASN A 51 25.18 -18.12 -6.92
C ASN A 51 23.76 -18.54 -6.49
N GLY A 52 22.71 -17.85 -6.94
CA GLY A 52 21.33 -18.18 -6.60
C GLY A 52 20.30 -17.28 -7.28
N SER A 53 19.02 -17.55 -7.06
CA SER A 53 17.93 -16.66 -7.48
C SER A 53 17.83 -15.41 -6.58
N PRO A 54 17.41 -14.24 -7.08
CA PRO A 54 17.32 -13.03 -6.28
C PRO A 54 16.24 -13.12 -5.20
N GLY A 55 16.65 -13.13 -3.92
CA GLY A 55 15.72 -12.96 -2.80
C GLY A 55 15.17 -11.53 -2.69
N ILE A 56 14.09 -11.35 -1.93
CA ILE A 56 13.32 -10.11 -1.77
C ILE A 56 14.15 -8.85 -1.41
N HIS A 57 15.29 -9.02 -0.72
CA HIS A 57 16.21 -7.92 -0.40
C HIS A 57 16.88 -7.29 -1.65
N HIS A 58 17.10 -8.06 -2.72
CA HIS A 58 17.57 -7.51 -3.99
C HIS A 58 16.49 -6.68 -4.69
N VAL A 59 15.22 -7.10 -4.55
CA VAL A 59 14.07 -6.40 -5.13
C VAL A 59 13.92 -5.03 -4.48
N LEU A 60 13.89 -4.97 -3.14
CA LEU A 60 13.90 -3.72 -2.37
C LEU A 60 15.03 -2.77 -2.81
N ALA A 61 16.27 -3.27 -2.84
CA ALA A 61 17.44 -2.44 -3.15
C ALA A 61 17.44 -1.90 -4.60
N ARG A 62 16.73 -2.56 -5.53
CA ARG A 62 16.63 -2.11 -6.92
C ARG A 62 15.39 -1.25 -7.18
N ILE A 63 14.32 -1.37 -6.41
CA ILE A 63 13.14 -0.49 -6.49
C ILE A 63 13.53 0.96 -6.19
N PHE A 64 14.27 1.21 -5.10
CA PHE A 64 14.77 2.55 -4.76
C PHE A 64 15.59 3.15 -5.92
N LYS A 65 16.50 2.35 -6.48
CA LYS A 65 17.34 2.75 -7.62
C LYS A 65 16.50 3.07 -8.87
N ASP A 66 15.48 2.28 -9.15
CA ASP A 66 14.59 2.47 -10.32
C ASP A 66 13.73 3.72 -10.19
N VAL A 67 13.09 3.95 -9.03
CA VAL A 67 12.25 5.14 -8.78
C VAL A 67 13.07 6.43 -8.88
N ILE A 68 14.25 6.47 -8.25
CA ILE A 68 15.17 7.63 -8.33
C ILE A 68 15.64 7.86 -9.78
N CYS A 69 15.99 6.80 -10.52
CA CYS A 69 16.40 6.93 -11.91
C CYS A 69 15.27 7.46 -12.80
N ARG A 70 14.05 6.92 -12.67
CA ARG A 70 12.88 7.38 -13.44
C ARG A 70 12.58 8.85 -13.18
N TYR A 71 12.58 9.27 -11.91
CA TYR A 71 12.43 10.67 -11.53
C TYR A 71 13.47 11.57 -12.22
N ARG A 72 14.76 11.21 -12.17
CA ARG A 72 15.83 12.00 -12.82
C ARG A 72 15.66 12.04 -14.35
N THR A 73 15.25 10.95 -14.99
CA THR A 73 14.89 10.95 -16.42
C THR A 73 13.72 11.89 -16.72
N MET A 74 12.68 11.91 -15.88
CA MET A 74 11.52 12.81 -16.03
C MET A 74 11.91 14.28 -15.85
N LYS A 75 12.87 14.59 -14.96
CA LYS A 75 13.48 15.93 -14.84
C LYS A 75 14.52 16.24 -15.93
N GLY A 76 14.61 15.45 -17.00
CA GLY A 76 15.44 15.71 -18.18
C GLY A 76 16.95 15.41 -18.04
N TYR A 77 17.37 14.68 -17.00
CA TYR A 77 18.77 14.26 -16.84
C TYR A 77 19.09 13.05 -17.73
N GLN A 78 20.31 13.01 -18.29
CA GLN A 78 20.82 11.79 -18.91
C GLN A 78 21.19 10.77 -17.82
N VAL A 79 20.35 9.76 -17.60
CA VAL A 79 20.56 8.77 -16.53
C VAL A 79 21.46 7.62 -16.99
N LEU A 80 22.63 7.51 -16.37
CA LEU A 80 23.61 6.45 -16.59
C LEU A 80 23.51 5.40 -15.48
N ARG A 81 22.76 4.32 -15.75
CA ARG A 81 22.59 3.17 -14.86
C ARG A 81 23.07 1.89 -15.56
N LYS A 82 24.02 1.17 -14.95
CA LYS A 82 24.51 -0.12 -15.45
C LYS A 82 24.46 -1.17 -14.33
N GLY A 83 23.72 -2.24 -14.56
CA GLY A 83 23.72 -3.43 -13.71
C GLY A 83 24.91 -4.34 -13.99
N GLY A 84 25.24 -5.22 -13.04
CA GLY A 84 26.28 -6.22 -13.24
C GLY A 84 26.18 -7.40 -12.28
N TRP A 85 27.11 -8.33 -12.42
CA TRP A 85 27.13 -9.61 -11.70
C TRP A 85 28.51 -9.89 -11.11
N ASP A 86 28.53 -10.25 -9.82
CA ASP A 86 29.74 -10.69 -9.14
C ASP A 86 29.86 -12.22 -9.25
N THR A 87 30.90 -12.67 -9.94
CA THR A 87 31.12 -14.08 -10.30
C THR A 87 32.33 -14.69 -9.63
N HIS A 88 32.98 -13.98 -8.70
CA HIS A 88 34.21 -14.42 -8.05
C HIS A 88 34.04 -14.76 -6.56
N GLY A 89 35.02 -15.48 -6.02
CA GLY A 89 35.26 -15.64 -4.60
C GLY A 89 34.49 -16.78 -3.92
N LEU A 90 34.83 -16.95 -2.64
CA LEU A 90 34.38 -18.06 -1.77
C LEU A 90 32.86 -18.38 -1.79
N PRO A 91 31.93 -17.42 -1.95
CA PRO A 91 30.49 -17.73 -2.01
C PRO A 91 30.06 -18.52 -3.25
N VAL A 92 30.83 -18.45 -4.34
CA VAL A 92 30.64 -19.24 -5.56
C VAL A 92 31.25 -20.63 -5.37
N GLU A 93 32.52 -20.68 -4.96
CA GLU A 93 33.27 -21.92 -4.69
C GLU A 93 32.51 -22.86 -3.74
N LEU A 94 32.06 -22.36 -2.59
CA LEU A 94 31.30 -23.15 -1.60
C LEU A 94 29.93 -23.63 -2.10
N GLY A 95 29.32 -22.96 -3.08
CA GLY A 95 28.07 -23.41 -3.69
C GLY A 95 28.30 -24.67 -4.53
N ILE A 96 29.33 -24.63 -5.37
CA ILE A 96 29.73 -25.74 -6.24
C ILE A 96 30.17 -26.95 -5.41
N GLU A 97 30.94 -26.73 -4.33
CA GLU A 97 31.32 -27.81 -3.42
C GLU A 97 30.12 -28.47 -2.72
N GLN A 98 29.04 -27.71 -2.43
CA GLN A 98 27.80 -28.26 -1.89
C GLN A 98 27.03 -29.08 -2.94
N ASP A 99 26.94 -28.59 -4.19
CA ASP A 99 26.33 -29.34 -5.28
C ASP A 99 27.08 -30.65 -5.57
N TRP A 100 28.42 -30.61 -5.51
CA TRP A 100 29.30 -31.79 -5.63
C TRP A 100 29.22 -32.75 -4.43
N ALA A 101 28.76 -32.28 -3.27
CA ALA A 101 28.51 -33.11 -2.10
C ALA A 101 27.11 -33.75 -2.10
N SER A 102 26.20 -33.30 -2.98
CA SER A 102 24.85 -33.85 -3.11
C SER A 102 24.85 -35.31 -3.60
N PRO A 103 24.00 -36.20 -3.06
CA PRO A 103 23.89 -37.60 -3.50
C PRO A 103 23.64 -37.75 -5.00
N ALA A 104 22.90 -36.81 -5.60
CA ALA A 104 22.55 -36.83 -7.02
C ALA A 104 23.75 -36.64 -7.98
N SER A 105 24.90 -36.15 -7.49
CA SER A 105 26.11 -35.92 -8.29
C SER A 105 27.06 -37.13 -8.35
N ALA A 106 26.84 -38.14 -7.50
CA ALA A 106 27.79 -39.21 -7.21
C ALA A 106 28.19 -40.06 -8.43
N THR A 107 27.30 -40.17 -9.43
CA THR A 107 27.48 -40.98 -10.65
C THR A 107 28.54 -40.44 -11.63
N SER A 108 29.03 -39.21 -11.45
CA SER A 108 29.97 -38.56 -12.38
C SER A 108 31.45 -38.55 -11.92
N ARG A 109 31.75 -39.16 -10.76
CA ARG A 109 33.07 -39.05 -10.12
C ARG A 109 34.12 -39.97 -10.74
N SER A 110 34.70 -39.54 -11.86
CA SER A 110 36.01 -40.00 -12.33
C SER A 110 36.95 -38.82 -12.61
N THR A 111 38.25 -39.05 -12.39
CA THR A 111 39.37 -38.07 -12.44
C THR A 111 39.46 -37.07 -11.28
N GLY A 112 40.61 -37.10 -10.59
CA GLY A 112 40.87 -36.33 -9.37
C GLY A 112 41.41 -34.93 -9.61
N SER A 113 40.64 -34.05 -10.26
CA SER A 113 40.92 -32.61 -10.20
C SER A 113 40.24 -31.98 -8.99
N LYS A 114 40.95 -31.08 -8.31
CA LYS A 114 40.34 -30.11 -7.38
C LYS A 114 39.31 -29.26 -8.14
N SER A 115 38.37 -28.67 -7.41
CA SER A 115 37.37 -27.71 -7.91
C SER A 115 38.02 -26.73 -8.89
N SER A 116 37.76 -26.90 -10.19
CA SER A 116 38.50 -26.15 -11.20
C SER A 116 37.90 -24.76 -11.33
N THR A 117 38.75 -23.75 -11.55
CA THR A 117 38.29 -22.37 -11.83
C THR A 117 37.33 -22.33 -13.03
N ARG A 118 37.42 -23.31 -13.95
CA ARG A 118 36.49 -23.46 -15.08
C ARG A 118 35.09 -23.88 -14.64
N ASP A 119 34.95 -24.72 -13.62
CA ASP A 119 33.65 -25.14 -13.10
C ASP A 119 32.96 -24.01 -12.33
N ALA A 120 33.75 -23.19 -11.62
CA ALA A 120 33.26 -21.95 -11.02
C ALA A 120 32.82 -20.92 -12.06
N ALA A 121 33.63 -20.69 -13.10
CA ALA A 121 33.25 -19.83 -14.21
C ALA A 121 31.98 -20.34 -14.92
N ARG A 122 31.83 -21.66 -15.14
CA ARG A 122 30.62 -22.27 -15.72
C ARG A 122 29.39 -22.08 -14.83
N ALA A 123 29.48 -22.39 -13.54
CA ALA A 123 28.34 -22.29 -12.61
C ALA A 123 27.86 -20.84 -12.45
N SER A 124 28.79 -19.88 -12.36
CA SER A 124 28.45 -18.45 -12.38
C SER A 124 27.86 -18.02 -13.71
N SER A 125 28.45 -18.40 -14.84
CA SER A 125 27.92 -18.07 -16.17
C SER A 125 26.52 -18.63 -16.40
N ALA A 126 26.27 -19.89 -16.00
CA ALA A 126 24.95 -20.50 -16.06
C ALA A 126 23.94 -19.80 -15.15
N THR A 127 24.35 -19.30 -13.98
CA THR A 127 23.48 -18.49 -13.11
C THR A 127 23.19 -17.11 -13.72
N VAL A 128 24.19 -16.44 -14.28
CA VAL A 128 24.02 -15.18 -15.01
C VAL A 128 23.09 -15.35 -16.21
N GLN A 129 23.23 -16.42 -16.98
CA GLN A 129 22.34 -16.75 -18.10
C GLN A 129 20.92 -17.08 -17.64
N ARG A 130 20.76 -17.93 -16.61
CA ARG A 130 19.44 -18.34 -16.09
C ARG A 130 18.66 -17.17 -15.49
N VAL A 131 19.33 -16.27 -14.75
CA VAL A 131 18.67 -15.13 -14.10
C VAL A 131 18.61 -13.90 -15.02
N GLY A 132 19.55 -13.75 -15.96
CA GLY A 132 19.55 -12.68 -16.96
C GLY A 132 18.61 -12.94 -18.14
N GLY A 133 18.35 -14.21 -18.48
CA GLY A 133 17.37 -14.64 -19.48
C GLY A 133 15.96 -14.89 -18.93
N ASP A 134 15.76 -14.73 -17.61
CA ASP A 134 14.41 -14.60 -17.05
C ASP A 134 13.97 -13.15 -17.20
N ASP A 135 12.92 -12.91 -17.99
CA ASP A 135 12.37 -11.57 -18.17
C ASP A 135 11.79 -10.99 -16.86
N ARG A 136 11.33 -11.81 -15.91
CA ARG A 136 10.58 -11.35 -14.72
C ARG A 136 11.39 -10.42 -13.80
N PRO A 137 12.68 -10.68 -13.50
CA PRO A 137 13.58 -9.69 -12.91
C PRO A 137 13.66 -8.36 -13.69
N HIS A 138 13.59 -8.37 -15.02
CA HIS A 138 13.57 -7.13 -15.83
C HIS A 138 12.20 -6.43 -15.73
N ARG A 139 11.08 -7.18 -15.70
CA ARG A 139 9.70 -6.66 -15.50
C ARG A 139 9.59 -5.84 -14.20
N LEU A 140 10.28 -6.27 -13.14
CA LEU A 140 10.28 -5.58 -11.84
C LEU A 140 11.11 -4.29 -11.81
N LEU A 141 12.18 -4.19 -12.62
CA LEU A 141 13.36 -3.37 -12.27
C LEU A 141 13.89 -2.44 -13.37
N GLY A 142 13.37 -2.53 -14.60
CA GLY A 142 13.89 -1.82 -15.76
C GLY A 142 15.23 -2.38 -16.24
N GLY A 143 15.18 -3.26 -17.25
CA GLY A 143 16.39 -3.83 -17.86
C GLY A 143 17.14 -2.80 -18.71
N HIS A 144 18.45 -2.66 -18.50
CA HIS A 144 19.34 -1.81 -19.31
C HIS A 144 20.48 -2.64 -19.92
N GLY A 145 20.53 -2.71 -21.25
CA GLY A 145 21.73 -3.02 -22.04
C GLY A 145 22.52 -4.28 -21.66
N ARG A 146 23.82 -4.28 -22.00
CA ARG A 146 24.77 -5.34 -21.64
C ARG A 146 25.27 -5.12 -20.20
N PRO A 147 24.94 -6.00 -19.23
CA PRO A 147 25.46 -5.90 -17.87
C PRO A 147 26.97 -6.12 -17.83
N TYR A 148 27.66 -5.58 -16.82
CA TYR A 148 29.07 -5.93 -16.58
C TYR A 148 29.17 -7.25 -15.79
N VAL A 149 30.12 -8.12 -16.11
CA VAL A 149 30.32 -9.38 -15.37
C VAL A 149 31.76 -9.45 -14.89
N THR A 150 32.00 -9.72 -13.60
CA THR A 150 33.36 -9.60 -13.04
C THR A 150 34.37 -10.64 -13.57
N LEU A 151 33.91 -11.70 -14.27
CA LEU A 151 34.77 -12.64 -15.01
C LEU A 151 35.16 -12.20 -16.43
N GLU A 152 34.58 -11.14 -16.99
CA GLU A 152 34.98 -10.63 -18.31
C GLU A 152 36.42 -10.08 -18.27
N ASN A 153 37.22 -10.37 -19.29
CA ASN A 153 38.65 -10.01 -19.33
C ASN A 153 38.88 -8.50 -19.12
N ASP A 154 38.11 -7.64 -19.77
CA ASP A 154 38.17 -6.18 -19.67
C ASP A 154 37.98 -5.69 -18.20
N TYR A 155 37.14 -6.39 -17.44
CA TYR A 155 36.91 -6.10 -16.01
C TYR A 155 38.10 -6.59 -15.15
N ILE A 156 38.64 -7.76 -15.47
CA ILE A 156 39.83 -8.31 -14.79
C ILE A 156 41.05 -7.43 -15.05
N GLU A 157 41.26 -6.97 -16.29
CA GLU A 157 42.33 -6.04 -16.68
C GLU A 157 42.22 -4.71 -15.92
N SER A 158 41.01 -4.16 -15.78
CA SER A 158 40.74 -2.99 -14.93
C SER A 158 41.15 -3.24 -13.47
N GLY A 159 40.92 -4.45 -12.95
CA GLY A 159 41.39 -4.86 -11.62
C GLY A 159 42.92 -4.96 -11.51
N TRP A 160 43.59 -5.47 -12.55
CA TRP A 160 45.06 -5.50 -12.63
C TRP A 160 45.65 -4.09 -12.69
N TRP A 161 45.04 -3.18 -13.45
CA TRP A 161 45.43 -1.77 -13.50
C TRP A 161 45.31 -1.09 -12.12
N ILE A 162 44.24 -1.36 -11.35
CA ILE A 162 44.11 -0.88 -9.96
C ILE A 162 45.26 -1.41 -9.10
N LEU A 163 45.55 -2.72 -9.15
CA LEU A 163 46.62 -3.33 -8.36
C LEU A 163 47.99 -2.77 -8.73
N LYS A 164 48.28 -2.59 -10.03
CA LYS A 164 49.51 -1.96 -10.50
C LYS A 164 49.63 -0.52 -10.00
N THR A 165 48.55 0.27 -10.09
CA THR A 165 48.54 1.66 -9.62
C THR A 165 48.81 1.75 -8.12
N LEU A 166 48.26 0.84 -7.31
CA LEU A 166 48.54 0.77 -5.87
C LEU A 166 49.98 0.30 -5.56
N TRP A 167 50.54 -0.58 -6.39
CA TRP A 167 51.94 -1.00 -6.30
C TRP A 167 52.91 0.15 -6.64
N ASP A 168 52.69 0.83 -7.78
CA ASP A 168 53.52 1.96 -8.23
C ASP A 168 53.52 3.12 -7.20
N ARG A 169 52.43 3.27 -6.42
CA ARG A 169 52.30 4.25 -5.32
C ARG A 169 52.83 3.75 -3.96
N GLY A 170 53.40 2.54 -3.88
CA GLY A 170 53.88 1.96 -2.60
C GLY A 170 52.78 1.63 -1.58
N LEU A 171 51.51 1.59 -2.04
CA LEU A 171 50.33 1.30 -1.21
C LEU A 171 50.04 -0.21 -1.14
N LEU A 172 50.49 -1.01 -2.12
CA LEU A 172 50.43 -2.47 -2.08
C LEU A 172 51.75 -3.03 -1.54
N TYR A 173 51.71 -3.84 -0.46
CA TYR A 173 52.90 -4.44 0.13
C TYR A 173 52.65 -5.85 0.64
N GLN A 174 53.70 -6.69 0.62
CA GLN A 174 53.70 -7.99 1.29
C GLN A 174 54.11 -7.81 2.75
N GLY A 175 53.45 -8.52 3.66
CA GLY A 175 53.83 -8.54 5.08
C GLY A 175 53.41 -9.84 5.76
N MET A 176 53.90 -10.07 6.98
CA MET A 176 53.38 -11.11 7.86
C MET A 176 52.58 -10.47 9.00
N ARG A 177 51.36 -10.95 9.22
CA ARG A 177 50.44 -10.47 10.27
C ARG A 177 49.67 -11.65 10.86
N GLY A 178 49.28 -11.54 12.14
CA GLY A 178 48.42 -12.47 12.84
C GLY A 178 46.96 -12.26 12.45
N HIS A 179 46.57 -12.79 11.28
CA HIS A 179 45.16 -12.82 10.89
C HIS A 179 44.42 -13.97 11.55
N ALA A 180 43.09 -13.94 11.50
CA ALA A 180 42.26 -15.11 11.77
C ALA A 180 41.80 -15.75 10.43
N PRO A 181 42.68 -16.42 9.65
CA PRO A 181 42.26 -17.08 8.42
C PRO A 181 41.25 -18.20 8.69
N LEU A 182 40.48 -18.56 7.66
CA LEU A 182 39.87 -19.88 7.63
C LEU A 182 40.99 -20.94 7.73
N PRO A 183 40.86 -21.92 8.63
CA PRO A 183 41.53 -23.20 8.45
C PRO A 183 41.15 -23.75 7.07
N ALA A 184 42.11 -24.26 6.30
CA ALA A 184 41.83 -24.78 4.97
C ALA A 184 40.70 -25.84 5.01
N MET A 185 39.82 -25.77 4.02
CA MET A 185 38.46 -26.35 4.10
C MET A 185 38.42 -27.80 4.56
N ARG A 186 37.52 -28.11 5.50
CA ARG A 186 37.13 -29.49 5.82
C ARG A 186 36.45 -30.09 4.58
N HIS A 187 37.10 -31.03 3.90
CA HIS A 187 36.42 -32.00 3.05
C HIS A 187 35.66 -33.02 3.92
N GLN A 188 34.65 -32.58 4.68
CA GLN A 188 33.67 -33.45 5.33
C GLN A 188 32.39 -32.66 5.68
N PRO A 189 31.19 -33.18 5.35
CA PRO A 189 29.95 -32.43 5.45
C PRO A 189 29.35 -32.45 6.86
N GLN A 190 29.49 -31.36 7.62
CA GLN A 190 28.66 -31.08 8.79
C GLN A 190 28.26 -29.59 8.83
N LEU A 191 26.94 -29.34 8.84
CA LEU A 191 26.28 -28.02 8.96
C LEU A 191 26.43 -27.46 10.38
N PRO A 192 26.53 -26.12 10.59
CA PRO A 192 25.60 -25.08 10.11
C PRO A 192 26.25 -24.01 9.19
N ARG A 193 25.57 -22.95 8.65
CA ARG A 193 24.24 -22.32 8.84
C ARG A 193 24.05 -21.26 9.97
N ALA A 194 24.93 -20.24 10.04
CA ALA A 194 24.71 -18.95 10.70
C ALA A 194 24.92 -17.74 9.73
N GLY A 195 24.50 -16.54 10.16
CA GLY A 195 24.61 -15.30 9.38
C GLY A 195 25.95 -14.56 9.58
N PRO A 196 26.12 -13.36 8.99
CA PRO A 196 27.40 -12.66 8.98
C PRO A 196 27.94 -12.36 10.38
N GLY A 197 29.12 -12.91 10.69
CA GLY A 197 30.04 -12.43 11.72
C GLY A 197 29.59 -12.48 13.19
N LEU A 198 28.39 -12.98 13.50
CA LEU A 198 27.93 -13.08 14.89
C LEU A 198 28.79 -14.10 15.66
N PRO A 199 29.25 -13.78 16.88
CA PRO A 199 30.05 -14.71 17.66
C PRO A 199 29.20 -15.88 18.12
N GLY A 200 29.50 -17.07 17.61
CA GLY A 200 29.02 -18.32 18.16
C GLY A 200 29.52 -18.49 19.60
N ARG A 201 28.70 -19.15 20.42
CA ARG A 201 29.02 -19.49 21.80
C ARG A 201 29.68 -20.86 21.84
N HIS A 202 31.01 -20.91 21.81
CA HIS A 202 31.77 -22.13 22.08
C HIS A 202 32.15 -22.18 23.56
N ALA A 203 32.10 -23.37 24.17
CA ALA A 203 32.75 -23.62 25.45
C ALA A 203 34.24 -23.81 25.19
N ASP A 204 35.09 -22.91 25.71
CA ASP A 204 36.55 -23.04 25.63
C ASP A 204 37.12 -23.35 27.02
N PRO A 205 38.04 -24.33 27.14
CA PRO A 205 38.60 -24.73 28.43
C PRO A 205 39.56 -23.66 28.99
N SER A 206 39.38 -23.32 30.27
CA SER A 206 40.31 -22.44 31.00
C SER A 206 41.36 -23.25 31.74
N VAL A 207 42.61 -23.20 31.26
CA VAL A 207 43.72 -23.90 31.90
C VAL A 207 44.82 -22.96 32.39
N PHE A 208 45.30 -23.23 33.59
CA PHE A 208 46.50 -22.65 34.17
C PHE A 208 47.61 -23.70 34.12
N VAL A 209 48.77 -23.28 33.64
CA VAL A 209 49.89 -24.15 33.26
C VAL A 209 51.14 -23.75 34.04
N LYS A 210 51.75 -24.72 34.69
CA LYS A 210 52.99 -24.59 35.45
C LYS A 210 54.17 -24.57 34.48
N PHE A 211 55.04 -23.56 34.63
CA PHE A 211 56.34 -23.47 33.99
C PHE A 211 57.42 -23.43 35.08
N SER A 212 58.51 -24.17 34.88
CA SER A 212 59.63 -24.23 35.83
C SER A 212 60.75 -23.31 35.38
N SER A 213 61.34 -22.53 36.30
CA SER A 213 62.57 -21.80 36.04
C SER A 213 63.74 -22.75 35.81
N SER A 214 64.69 -22.37 34.95
CA SER A 214 65.93 -23.15 34.76
C SER A 214 66.86 -22.94 35.96
N PRO A 215 67.50 -24.00 36.51
CA PRO A 215 68.25 -23.93 37.78
C PRO A 215 69.59 -23.16 37.73
N GLN A 216 69.88 -22.40 36.65
CA GLN A 216 71.19 -21.78 36.40
C GLN A 216 71.35 -20.34 36.91
N VAL A 217 70.55 -19.88 37.88
CA VAL A 217 70.69 -18.54 38.48
C VAL A 217 71.07 -18.63 39.97
N PRO A 218 72.34 -18.35 40.33
CA PRO A 218 72.81 -18.50 41.70
C PRO A 218 72.48 -17.25 42.55
N ALA A 219 71.32 -17.25 43.23
CA ALA A 219 71.05 -16.37 44.39
C ALA A 219 69.80 -16.75 45.21
N HIS A 220 68.78 -17.35 44.60
CA HIS A 220 67.47 -17.56 45.24
C HIS A 220 66.88 -18.94 44.90
N PRO A 221 66.02 -19.52 45.77
CA PRO A 221 65.39 -20.82 45.53
C PRO A 221 64.59 -20.77 44.22
N SER A 222 64.87 -21.72 43.33
CA SER A 222 64.32 -21.79 41.97
C SER A 222 62.79 -21.79 41.97
N PRO A 223 62.13 -20.68 41.58
CA PRO A 223 60.70 -20.61 41.72
C PRO A 223 60.00 -21.38 40.59
N THR A 224 58.92 -22.07 40.94
CA THR A 224 57.99 -22.64 39.97
C THR A 224 56.81 -21.69 39.78
N HIS A 225 56.19 -21.68 38.60
CA HIS A 225 55.29 -20.58 38.24
C HIS A 225 54.03 -21.06 37.55
N TRP A 226 52.86 -20.57 37.98
CA TRP A 226 51.60 -20.85 37.29
C TRP A 226 51.21 -19.68 36.40
N THR A 227 51.19 -19.93 35.10
CA THR A 227 50.73 -18.99 34.07
C THR A 227 49.35 -19.39 33.58
N SER A 228 48.66 -18.53 32.85
CA SER A 228 47.41 -18.92 32.20
C SER A 228 47.63 -19.13 30.71
N ALA A 229 47.24 -20.31 30.19
CA ALA A 229 46.99 -20.48 28.75
C ALA A 229 45.66 -19.82 28.32
N ALA A 230 44.97 -19.22 29.29
CA ALA A 230 43.68 -18.56 29.18
C ALA A 230 43.80 -17.05 29.53
N SER A 231 44.55 -16.30 28.71
CA SER A 231 44.38 -14.84 28.60
C SER A 231 44.69 -14.35 27.18
N PRO A 232 44.09 -13.23 26.74
CA PRO A 232 43.74 -13.01 25.34
C PRO A 232 44.76 -12.14 24.58
N PRO A 233 44.50 -11.84 23.29
CA PRO A 233 44.82 -10.56 22.66
C PRO A 233 43.65 -9.57 22.76
N SER A 234 43.91 -8.27 22.85
CA SER A 234 42.97 -7.28 23.38
C SER A 234 41.91 -6.73 22.41
N CYS A 235 41.07 -7.60 21.85
CA CYS A 235 39.69 -7.22 21.55
C CYS A 235 38.70 -8.34 21.92
N TRP A 236 37.64 -7.97 22.65
CA TRP A 236 36.58 -8.83 23.21
C TRP A 236 37.03 -9.83 24.31
N ARG A 237 36.21 -9.93 25.36
CA ARG A 237 36.49 -10.71 26.59
C ARG A 237 36.70 -12.21 26.30
N GLY A 238 37.85 -12.75 26.74
CA GLY A 238 37.90 -14.10 27.32
C GLY A 238 38.34 -15.29 26.45
N ARG A 239 39.16 -15.10 25.40
CA ARG A 239 39.69 -16.24 24.59
C ARG A 239 40.66 -17.11 25.40
N ARG A 240 40.50 -18.44 25.32
CA ARG A 240 41.32 -19.45 26.03
C ARG A 240 41.75 -20.53 25.03
N ARG A 241 43.04 -20.85 24.94
CA ARG A 241 43.61 -21.57 23.77
C ARG A 241 44.74 -22.53 24.14
N PRO A 242 44.46 -23.73 24.72
CA PRO A 242 45.51 -24.71 25.03
C PRO A 242 46.38 -25.08 23.82
N TRP A 243 45.80 -25.18 22.62
CA TRP A 243 46.52 -25.44 21.36
C TRP A 243 47.59 -24.41 20.97
N THR A 244 47.64 -23.21 21.57
CA THR A 244 48.76 -22.27 21.30
C THR A 244 50.00 -22.56 22.16
N LEU A 245 49.90 -23.38 23.20
CA LEU A 245 51.01 -23.69 24.12
C LEU A 245 52.26 -24.26 23.43
N PRO A 246 52.17 -25.16 22.41
CA PRO A 246 53.35 -25.64 21.69
C PRO A 246 54.04 -24.57 20.81
N GLY A 247 53.45 -23.39 20.64
CA GLY A 247 54.08 -22.22 20.01
C GLY A 247 54.70 -21.24 21.00
N ASN A 248 54.86 -21.61 22.28
CA ASN A 248 55.38 -20.72 23.31
C ASN A 248 56.84 -20.35 23.08
N THR A 249 57.16 -19.04 23.10
CA THR A 249 58.56 -18.57 22.99
C THR A 249 58.99 -17.57 24.06
N ALA A 250 58.04 -17.03 24.85
CA ALA A 250 58.34 -16.20 26.02
C ALA A 250 57.20 -16.17 27.04
N LEU A 251 57.48 -15.61 28.23
CA LEU A 251 56.48 -15.20 29.23
C LEU A 251 56.54 -13.69 29.43
N ALA A 252 55.42 -12.99 29.28
CA ALA A 252 55.33 -11.55 29.47
C ALA A 252 54.86 -11.19 30.89
N VAL A 253 55.56 -10.24 31.53
CA VAL A 253 55.28 -9.75 32.90
C VAL A 253 55.47 -8.23 33.01
N ASP A 254 54.64 -7.55 33.79
CA ASP A 254 54.79 -6.12 34.09
C ASP A 254 55.89 -5.90 35.13
N ARG A 255 56.90 -5.09 34.81
CA ARG A 255 58.02 -4.75 35.71
C ARG A 255 57.54 -4.21 37.07
N ASN A 256 56.49 -3.41 37.05
CA ASN A 256 56.01 -2.68 38.24
C ASN A 256 55.00 -3.50 39.07
N ARG A 257 54.53 -4.62 38.54
CA ARG A 257 53.50 -5.44 39.20
C ARG A 257 54.13 -6.35 40.25
N SER A 258 53.63 -6.22 41.47
CA SER A 258 53.95 -7.15 42.56
C SER A 258 53.12 -8.43 42.40
N ILE A 259 53.80 -9.57 42.33
CA ILE A 259 53.21 -10.91 42.19
C ILE A 259 53.42 -11.65 43.51
N PRO A 260 52.36 -12.17 44.16
CA PRO A 260 52.53 -12.94 45.37
C PRO A 260 53.15 -14.31 45.09
N SER A 261 54.02 -14.72 46.01
CA SER A 261 54.64 -16.03 46.07
C SER A 261 54.11 -16.81 47.27
N SER A 262 54.09 -18.13 47.18
CA SER A 262 53.78 -19.04 48.28
C SER A 262 54.74 -20.22 48.21
N GLU A 263 55.41 -20.55 49.32
CA GLU A 263 56.14 -21.81 49.43
C GLU A 263 55.14 -22.97 49.52
N LEU A 264 55.46 -24.08 48.84
CA LEU A 264 54.69 -25.32 48.91
C LEU A 264 55.62 -26.42 49.42
N GLU A 265 55.27 -26.98 50.59
CA GLU A 265 55.85 -28.22 51.08
C GLU A 265 55.29 -29.41 50.28
N GLU A 266 55.82 -29.63 49.08
CA GLU A 266 55.67 -30.89 48.35
C GLU A 266 57.04 -31.54 48.15
N ASN A 267 57.40 -32.44 49.08
CA ASN A 267 58.45 -33.45 48.98
C ASN A 267 59.77 -33.02 48.32
N GLY A 268 60.45 -32.02 48.89
CA GLY A 268 61.79 -31.60 48.47
C GLY A 268 62.17 -30.22 49.02
N PRO A 269 63.43 -29.76 48.83
CA PRO A 269 63.85 -28.43 49.26
C PRO A 269 62.99 -27.34 48.59
N GLY A 270 62.66 -26.30 49.38
CA GLY A 270 61.55 -25.39 49.12
C GLY A 270 61.50 -24.77 47.72
N ASN A 271 60.50 -25.17 46.93
CA ASN A 271 60.17 -24.56 45.65
C ASN A 271 59.09 -23.47 45.84
N ALA A 272 59.49 -22.20 45.75
CA ALA A 272 58.55 -21.08 45.82
C ALA A 272 57.63 -21.07 44.58
N SER A 273 56.31 -21.10 44.77
CA SER A 273 55.32 -21.00 43.69
C SER A 273 54.75 -19.60 43.53
N LEU A 274 54.80 -19.01 42.33
CA LEU A 274 54.09 -17.74 42.05
C LEU A 274 52.64 -18.00 41.64
N TRP A 275 51.69 -17.38 42.35
CA TRP A 275 50.25 -17.55 42.14
C TRP A 275 49.45 -16.28 42.47
N PRO A 276 48.41 -15.89 41.69
CA PRO A 276 47.51 -14.80 42.06
C PRO A 276 46.52 -15.24 43.18
N PRO A 277 46.34 -14.48 44.28
CA PRO A 277 45.67 -15.00 45.48
C PRO A 277 44.17 -15.25 45.28
N ARG A 278 43.54 -14.46 44.40
CA ARG A 278 42.11 -14.57 44.07
C ARG A 278 41.71 -15.91 43.43
N TRP A 279 42.66 -16.62 42.81
CA TRP A 279 42.35 -17.87 42.10
C TRP A 279 42.71 -19.11 42.92
N TRP A 280 43.68 -19.04 43.83
CA TRP A 280 44.12 -20.15 44.68
C TRP A 280 42.95 -20.86 45.35
N ARG A 281 42.12 -20.14 46.11
CA ARG A 281 40.95 -20.69 46.83
C ARG A 281 39.96 -21.40 45.91
N THR A 282 39.82 -20.91 44.67
CA THR A 282 38.91 -21.46 43.65
C THR A 282 39.47 -22.71 42.98
N THR A 283 40.80 -22.85 42.86
CA THR A 283 41.45 -23.99 42.19
C THR A 283 41.95 -25.10 43.11
N SER A 284 42.37 -24.79 44.35
CA SER A 284 42.94 -25.78 45.28
C SER A 284 41.99 -26.19 46.41
N GLY A 285 40.91 -25.43 46.65
CA GLY A 285 40.00 -25.62 47.78
C GLY A 285 40.61 -25.32 49.16
N ARG A 286 41.90 -24.96 49.24
CA ARG A 286 42.64 -24.71 50.49
C ARG A 286 42.71 -23.22 50.83
N SER A 287 43.01 -22.90 52.08
CA SER A 287 43.44 -21.57 52.51
C SER A 287 44.73 -21.16 51.79
N THR A 288 44.95 -19.86 51.62
CA THR A 288 46.18 -19.32 51.03
C THR A 288 47.36 -19.57 51.97
N PRO A 289 48.51 -20.12 51.50
CA PRO A 289 49.71 -20.22 52.32
C PRO A 289 50.25 -18.84 52.71
N SER A 290 51.20 -18.81 53.66
CA SER A 290 51.99 -17.62 53.97
C SER A 290 52.62 -17.05 52.71
N SER A 291 52.29 -15.78 52.40
CA SER A 291 52.60 -15.20 51.10
C SER A 291 53.82 -14.26 51.15
N GLY A 292 54.86 -14.60 50.40
CA GLY A 292 55.86 -13.63 49.97
C GLY A 292 55.36 -12.78 48.80
N ARG A 293 56.21 -11.87 48.31
CA ARG A 293 55.96 -11.09 47.08
C ARG A 293 57.25 -10.91 46.30
N CYS A 294 57.15 -11.05 44.98
CA CYS A 294 58.20 -10.83 43.99
C CYS A 294 57.75 -9.68 43.06
N ARG A 295 58.63 -8.74 42.69
CA ARG A 295 58.31 -7.76 41.62
C ARG A 295 58.55 -8.39 40.26
N GLY A 296 57.70 -8.08 39.27
CA GLY A 296 57.91 -8.54 37.90
C GLY A 296 59.27 -8.15 37.29
N SER A 297 59.92 -7.08 37.80
CA SER A 297 61.30 -6.71 37.45
C SER A 297 62.34 -7.77 37.82
N GLU A 298 62.13 -8.55 38.89
CA GLU A 298 63.01 -9.64 39.34
C GLU A 298 62.92 -10.88 38.43
N LEU A 299 61.82 -11.00 37.67
CA LEU A 299 61.57 -12.14 36.79
C LEU A 299 62.09 -11.91 35.37
N VAL A 300 62.18 -10.67 34.91
CA VAL A 300 62.64 -10.31 33.56
C VAL A 300 64.06 -10.83 33.31
N GLY A 301 64.24 -11.54 32.19
CA GLY A 301 65.54 -12.09 31.77
C GLY A 301 65.81 -13.53 32.24
N LEU A 302 65.07 -14.04 33.23
CA LEU A 302 65.16 -15.45 33.64
C LEU A 302 64.83 -16.39 32.49
N ALA A 303 65.52 -17.53 32.41
CA ALA A 303 65.20 -18.62 31.50
C ALA A 303 64.25 -19.63 32.18
N TYR A 304 63.36 -20.23 31.40
CA TYR A 304 62.41 -21.23 31.89
C TYR A 304 62.31 -22.42 30.94
N THR A 305 61.91 -23.57 31.46
CA THR A 305 61.68 -24.78 30.66
C THR A 305 60.28 -24.71 30.05
N PRO A 306 60.13 -24.71 28.71
CA PRO A 306 58.83 -24.74 28.06
C PRO A 306 58.14 -26.10 28.28
N LEU A 307 56.83 -26.10 28.55
CA LEU A 307 56.07 -27.36 28.73
C LEU A 307 56.08 -28.25 27.48
N TYR A 308 56.20 -27.64 26.30
CA TYR A 308 56.21 -28.31 25.00
C TYR A 308 57.45 -27.88 24.22
N PRO A 309 58.55 -28.64 24.28
CA PRO A 309 59.74 -28.35 23.47
C PRO A 309 59.41 -28.42 21.97
N PRO A 310 59.88 -27.47 21.13
CA PRO A 310 59.58 -27.47 19.68
C PRO A 310 59.99 -28.77 18.96
N ALA A 311 61.10 -29.37 19.38
CA ALA A 311 61.59 -30.66 18.87
C ALA A 311 60.56 -31.78 19.02
N SER A 312 59.85 -31.84 20.16
CA SER A 312 58.80 -32.84 20.42
C SER A 312 57.57 -32.71 19.50
N PHE A 313 57.45 -31.60 18.77
CA PHE A 313 56.40 -31.34 17.80
C PHE A 313 56.94 -31.27 16.36
N GLY A 314 58.20 -31.67 16.12
CA GLY A 314 58.88 -31.53 14.81
C GLY A 314 58.88 -30.10 14.27
N SER A 315 58.80 -29.10 15.15
CA SER A 315 58.53 -27.71 14.78
C SER A 315 59.83 -26.98 14.49
N ARG A 316 59.88 -26.30 13.34
CA ARG A 316 61.00 -25.40 13.03
C ARG A 316 60.99 -24.20 13.98
N ILE A 317 62.19 -23.81 14.42
CA ILE A 317 62.43 -22.62 15.21
C ILE A 317 63.07 -21.61 14.28
N SER A 318 62.46 -20.43 14.16
CA SER A 318 63.04 -19.27 13.47
C SER A 318 63.13 -18.11 14.46
N ARG A 319 63.85 -17.03 14.13
CA ARG A 319 64.00 -15.89 15.03
C ARG A 319 63.69 -14.57 14.33
N PHE A 320 63.24 -13.57 15.09
CA PHE A 320 63.17 -12.20 14.60
C PHE A 320 64.52 -11.50 14.72
N GLU A 321 65.08 -11.10 13.59
CA GLU A 321 66.28 -10.27 13.47
C GLU A 321 65.88 -8.95 12.81
N SER A 322 66.10 -7.83 13.50
CA SER A 322 65.66 -6.49 13.05
C SER A 322 64.17 -6.42 12.63
N GLY A 323 63.31 -7.22 13.28
CA GLY A 323 61.87 -7.30 13.00
C GLY A 323 61.48 -8.18 11.79
N VAL A 324 62.45 -8.76 11.08
CA VAL A 324 62.26 -9.72 9.97
C VAL A 324 62.53 -11.14 10.48
N LEU A 325 61.86 -12.14 9.93
CA LEU A 325 62.09 -13.53 10.30
C LEU A 325 63.34 -14.06 9.58
N SER A 326 64.37 -14.49 10.32
CA SER A 326 65.59 -15.04 9.74
C SER A 326 65.42 -16.49 9.28
N SER A 327 66.16 -16.85 8.23
CA SER A 327 66.08 -18.14 7.53
C SER A 327 67.18 -19.13 7.95
N SER A 328 67.76 -18.97 9.14
CA SER A 328 68.85 -19.83 9.60
C SER A 328 68.33 -21.20 10.04
N ASP A 329 68.50 -22.21 9.18
CA ASP A 329 68.27 -23.62 9.53
C ASP A 329 69.41 -24.12 10.45
N GLY A 330 69.11 -24.29 11.74
CA GLY A 330 70.02 -24.91 12.70
C GLY A 330 69.33 -25.20 14.03
N GLU A 331 69.79 -26.23 14.74
CA GLU A 331 69.42 -26.50 16.14
C GLU A 331 70.02 -25.41 17.04
N GLN A 332 69.35 -24.26 17.11
CA GLN A 332 69.72 -23.16 18.00
C GLN A 332 69.19 -23.40 19.41
N ASP A 333 69.96 -22.91 20.39
CA ASP A 333 69.69 -23.05 21.82
C ASP A 333 68.33 -22.41 22.22
N PHE A 334 67.30 -23.25 22.37
CA PHE A 334 65.94 -22.82 22.64
C PHE A 334 65.73 -22.57 24.14
N ALA A 335 66.30 -21.48 24.63
CA ALA A 335 66.13 -20.99 26.00
C ALA A 335 65.13 -19.82 26.05
N PRO A 336 63.80 -20.08 26.12
CA PRO A 336 62.81 -19.00 26.20
C PRO A 336 62.91 -18.27 27.54
N ARG A 337 62.63 -16.97 27.52
CA ARG A 337 62.86 -16.07 28.66
C ARG A 337 61.63 -15.24 29.03
N TRP A 338 61.66 -14.75 30.25
CA TRP A 338 60.72 -13.77 30.77
C TRP A 338 61.04 -12.36 30.25
N LEU A 339 60.04 -11.59 29.86
CA LEU A 339 60.22 -10.26 29.28
C LEU A 339 59.14 -9.25 29.66
N PRO A 340 59.45 -7.95 29.61
CA PRO A 340 58.48 -6.88 29.77
C PRO A 340 57.87 -6.52 28.41
N PRO A 341 56.53 -6.49 28.26
CA PRO A 341 55.91 -5.98 27.05
C PRO A 341 55.95 -4.45 27.04
N THR A 342 55.89 -3.89 25.83
CA THR A 342 56.04 -2.45 25.54
C THR A 342 54.81 -1.64 25.94
N SER A 343 53.64 -2.28 25.98
CA SER A 343 52.42 -1.76 26.59
C SER A 343 51.70 -2.89 27.33
N PHE A 344 50.92 -2.55 28.37
CA PHE A 344 50.21 -3.52 29.22
C PHE A 344 48.68 -3.35 29.13
N PRO A 345 48.03 -3.76 28.02
CA PRO A 345 46.56 -3.67 27.89
C PRO A 345 45.79 -4.62 28.83
N TRP A 346 46.50 -5.50 29.57
CA TRP A 346 45.99 -6.71 30.21
C TRP A 346 45.35 -6.53 31.61
N LYS A 347 44.28 -5.72 31.72
CA LYS A 347 43.63 -5.41 33.01
C LYS A 347 43.05 -6.61 33.79
N THR A 348 42.85 -7.78 33.18
CA THR A 348 42.14 -8.93 33.78
C THR A 348 42.95 -10.20 33.99
N ALA A 349 44.21 -10.24 33.54
CA ALA A 349 45.07 -11.43 33.60
C ALA A 349 45.72 -11.61 34.99
N PRO A 350 46.17 -12.84 35.35
CA PRO A 350 46.92 -13.12 36.59
C PRO A 350 48.17 -12.22 36.80
N GLY A 351 48.74 -11.66 35.74
CA GLY A 351 49.93 -10.80 35.75
C GLY A 351 51.07 -11.34 34.90
N ILE A 352 50.97 -12.61 34.48
CA ILE A 352 51.89 -13.31 33.60
C ILE A 352 51.09 -13.84 32.41
N VAL A 353 51.59 -13.68 31.19
CA VAL A 353 50.93 -14.10 29.94
C VAL A 353 51.90 -14.94 29.10
N HIS A 354 51.44 -16.08 28.58
CA HIS A 354 52.16 -16.88 27.58
C HIS A 354 52.17 -16.15 26.23
N ILE A 355 53.35 -16.03 25.62
CA ILE A 355 53.53 -15.42 24.30
C ILE A 355 53.80 -16.49 23.25
N ALA A 356 53.07 -16.42 22.13
CA ALA A 356 53.21 -17.28 20.96
C ALA A 356 53.06 -16.46 19.65
N PRO A 357 54.17 -15.91 19.10
CA PRO A 357 54.16 -15.01 17.93
C PRO A 357 53.50 -15.58 16.66
N ALA A 358 53.37 -16.91 16.55
CA ALA A 358 52.69 -17.55 15.44
C ALA A 358 51.14 -17.46 15.51
N PHE A 359 50.55 -17.11 16.65
CA PHE A 359 49.10 -17.26 16.91
C PHE A 359 48.41 -16.02 17.51
N GLY A 360 49.03 -14.84 17.43
CA GLY A 360 48.44 -13.54 17.82
C GLY A 360 49.17 -12.38 17.15
N ASP A 361 48.45 -11.31 16.76
CA ASP A 361 49.07 -10.14 16.11
C ASP A 361 49.84 -9.27 17.12
N GLU A 362 49.34 -9.16 18.36
CA GLU A 362 50.03 -8.50 19.48
C GLU A 362 51.30 -9.29 19.87
N ASP A 363 51.21 -10.62 20.02
CA ASP A 363 52.35 -11.53 20.22
C ASP A 363 53.39 -11.42 19.09
N LEU A 364 52.94 -11.32 17.85
CA LEU A 364 53.80 -11.17 16.66
C LEU A 364 54.53 -9.82 16.66
N GLY A 365 53.84 -8.73 17.03
CA GLY A 365 54.43 -7.42 17.20
C GLY A 365 55.52 -7.41 18.28
N LEU A 366 55.22 -7.99 19.45
CA LEU A 366 56.18 -8.14 20.54
C LEU A 366 57.36 -9.04 20.16
N GLY A 367 57.10 -10.11 19.38
CA GLY A 367 58.11 -11.00 18.82
C GLY A 367 59.12 -10.27 17.96
N ARG A 368 58.64 -9.42 17.04
CA ARG A 368 59.47 -8.56 16.19
C ARG A 368 60.31 -7.57 16.98
N GLU A 369 59.70 -6.89 17.94
CA GLU A 369 60.37 -5.82 18.70
C GLU A 369 61.46 -6.36 19.63
N LYS A 370 61.22 -7.51 20.27
CA LYS A 370 62.17 -8.12 21.23
C LYS A 370 63.10 -9.17 20.63
N GLY A 371 63.05 -9.39 19.32
CA GLY A 371 63.89 -10.38 18.62
C GLY A 371 63.66 -11.82 19.09
N LEU A 372 62.40 -12.19 19.33
CA LEU A 372 62.02 -13.48 19.90
C LEU A 372 62.10 -14.62 18.87
N ASN A 373 62.10 -15.85 19.40
CA ASN A 373 61.88 -17.03 18.59
C ASN A 373 60.42 -17.06 18.08
N PHE A 374 60.23 -17.71 16.94
CA PHE A 374 58.97 -17.96 16.26
C PHE A 374 58.87 -19.48 16.02
N VAL A 375 57.84 -20.10 16.59
CA VAL A 375 57.61 -21.55 16.52
C VAL A 375 56.19 -21.77 16.02
N GLN A 376 56.05 -22.46 14.88
CA GLN A 376 54.79 -22.69 14.20
C GLN A 376 54.50 -24.20 14.07
N PRO A 377 54.01 -24.86 15.14
CA PRO A 377 53.75 -26.31 15.17
C PRO A 377 52.61 -26.77 14.25
N TRP A 378 51.65 -25.90 13.96
CA TRP A 378 50.45 -26.25 13.20
C TRP A 378 50.59 -25.90 11.72
N THR A 379 50.10 -26.77 10.84
CA THR A 379 50.08 -26.50 9.40
C THR A 379 49.17 -25.31 9.06
N CYS A 380 49.26 -24.78 7.83
CA CYS A 380 48.32 -23.77 7.33
C CYS A 380 46.86 -24.25 7.24
N ARG A 381 46.61 -25.56 7.42
CA ARG A 381 45.26 -26.15 7.56
C ARG A 381 44.78 -26.19 9.00
N ALA A 382 45.58 -25.70 9.95
CA ALA A 382 45.41 -25.91 11.39
C ALA A 382 45.27 -27.40 11.75
N SER A 383 46.08 -28.25 11.10
CA SER A 383 46.25 -29.66 11.46
C SER A 383 47.53 -29.88 12.25
N SER A 384 47.55 -30.93 13.06
CA SER A 384 48.76 -31.43 13.71
C SER A 384 49.86 -31.86 12.71
N PRO A 385 51.15 -31.72 13.09
CA PRO A 385 52.28 -32.20 12.30
C PRO A 385 52.49 -33.71 12.49
N ALA A 386 53.26 -34.32 11.59
CA ALA A 386 53.39 -35.77 11.45
C ALA A 386 53.96 -36.51 12.69
N THR A 387 54.60 -35.79 13.60
CA THR A 387 55.34 -36.31 14.76
C THR A 387 54.56 -36.30 16.07
N THR A 388 53.27 -35.92 16.06
CA THR A 388 52.43 -35.87 17.28
C THR A 388 51.45 -37.03 17.37
N PRO A 389 51.02 -37.46 18.58
CA PRO A 389 50.01 -38.52 18.75
C PRO A 389 48.66 -38.21 18.05
N SER A 390 48.40 -36.93 17.79
CA SER A 390 47.15 -36.37 17.29
C SER A 390 47.06 -36.30 15.75
N LEU A 391 47.78 -37.16 15.01
CA LEU A 391 48.02 -37.03 13.56
C LEU A 391 46.78 -36.64 12.73
N GLY A 392 46.87 -35.54 11.98
CA GLY A 392 45.82 -35.04 11.09
C GLY A 392 44.64 -34.31 11.74
N LYS A 393 44.51 -34.31 13.08
CA LYS A 393 43.41 -33.64 13.79
C LYS A 393 43.49 -32.12 13.66
N PHE A 394 42.31 -31.48 13.63
CA PHE A 394 42.17 -30.02 13.72
C PHE A 394 42.57 -29.54 15.12
N VAL A 395 43.21 -28.37 15.25
CA VAL A 395 43.77 -27.94 16.56
C VAL A 395 42.78 -27.90 17.73
N LYS A 396 41.50 -27.64 17.48
CA LYS A 396 40.45 -27.69 18.52
C LYS A 396 40.06 -29.11 18.94
N ASP A 397 40.15 -30.07 18.01
CA ASP A 397 39.94 -31.49 18.31
C ASP A 397 41.17 -32.07 19.05
N ALA A 398 42.33 -31.40 18.99
CA ALA A 398 43.55 -31.74 19.72
C ALA A 398 43.65 -31.11 21.13
N ASP A 399 42.88 -30.05 21.45
CA ASP A 399 42.87 -29.40 22.78
C ASP A 399 42.77 -30.44 23.95
N PRO A 400 41.92 -31.49 23.91
CA PRO A 400 41.85 -32.53 24.96
C PRO A 400 43.14 -33.32 25.17
N GLU A 401 43.85 -33.66 24.09
CA GLU A 401 45.09 -34.46 24.13
C GLU A 401 46.26 -33.60 24.61
N ILE A 402 46.34 -32.35 24.14
CA ILE A 402 47.31 -31.37 24.63
C ILE A 402 47.16 -31.19 26.15
N MET A 403 45.92 -31.03 26.63
CA MET A 403 45.61 -30.97 28.07
C MET A 403 45.95 -32.27 28.82
N ALA A 404 45.80 -33.44 28.20
CA ALA A 404 46.15 -34.72 28.83
C ALA A 404 47.66 -34.81 29.12
N ILE A 405 48.51 -34.39 28.17
CA ILE A 405 49.96 -34.29 28.35
C ILE A 405 50.32 -33.32 29.49
N SER A 406 49.60 -32.19 29.61
CA SER A 406 49.86 -31.25 30.70
C SER A 406 49.48 -31.80 32.08
N ARG A 407 48.45 -32.66 32.14
CA ARG A 407 47.96 -33.29 33.39
C ARG A 407 48.91 -34.39 33.88
N SER A 408 49.40 -35.26 32.99
CA SER A 408 50.32 -36.35 33.36
C SER A 408 51.66 -35.84 33.89
N ALA A 409 52.11 -34.66 33.43
CA ALA A 409 53.30 -33.99 33.94
C ALA A 409 53.08 -33.21 35.27
N ALA A 410 51.92 -33.31 35.91
CA ALA A 410 51.51 -32.50 37.08
C ALA A 410 51.62 -30.97 36.89
N CYS A 411 51.63 -30.51 35.63
CA CYS A 411 51.90 -29.12 35.25
C CYS A 411 50.65 -28.33 34.83
N CYS A 412 49.43 -28.80 35.13
CA CYS A 412 48.21 -28.16 34.66
C CYS A 412 47.01 -28.31 35.60
N ILE A 413 46.31 -27.19 35.79
CA ILE A 413 45.07 -27.10 36.56
C ILE A 413 44.00 -26.46 35.68
N ILE A 414 42.85 -27.13 35.60
CA ILE A 414 41.68 -26.64 34.87
C ILE A 414 40.83 -25.85 35.86
N ALA A 415 40.65 -24.56 35.61
CA ALA A 415 39.92 -23.70 36.53
C ALA A 415 38.41 -23.69 36.28
N THR A 416 37.98 -23.70 35.01
CA THR A 416 36.57 -23.71 34.60
C THR A 416 36.44 -24.02 33.11
N SER A 417 35.29 -24.56 32.70
CA SER A 417 34.79 -24.36 31.33
C SER A 417 34.06 -23.01 31.29
N THR A 418 34.25 -22.20 30.24
CA THR A 418 33.49 -20.94 30.10
C THR A 418 33.11 -20.69 28.66
N THR A 419 31.82 -20.47 28.44
CA THR A 419 31.25 -20.12 27.14
C THR A 419 31.58 -18.66 26.81
N THR A 420 32.35 -18.40 25.74
CA THR A 420 32.76 -17.04 25.36
C THR A 420 32.48 -16.72 23.88
N PRO A 421 32.44 -15.43 23.49
CA PRO A 421 32.25 -15.02 22.10
C PRO A 421 33.51 -15.30 21.23
N THR A 422 33.46 -16.39 20.47
CA THR A 422 34.55 -16.81 19.56
C THR A 422 34.22 -16.40 18.11
N PRO A 423 35.19 -15.94 17.30
CA PRO A 423 34.94 -15.58 15.91
C PRO A 423 34.76 -16.84 15.05
N PHE A 424 33.75 -16.83 14.18
CA PHE A 424 33.46 -17.91 13.26
C PHE A 424 33.50 -17.43 11.82
N CYS A 425 33.80 -18.34 10.89
CA CYS A 425 33.67 -18.08 9.48
C CYS A 425 32.19 -17.80 9.16
N TRP A 426 31.91 -16.62 8.65
CA TRP A 426 30.59 -16.12 8.26
C TRP A 426 29.89 -16.90 7.13
N ARG A 427 30.50 -17.97 6.62
CA ARG A 427 29.99 -18.83 5.53
C ARG A 427 29.85 -20.30 5.90
N CYS A 428 30.78 -20.85 6.67
CA CYS A 428 30.86 -22.28 6.99
C CYS A 428 30.91 -22.58 8.50
N ASP A 429 30.61 -21.60 9.35
CA ASP A 429 30.54 -21.71 10.81
C ASP A 429 31.74 -22.44 11.47
N THR A 430 32.91 -22.39 10.83
CA THR A 430 34.15 -22.96 11.36
C THR A 430 34.82 -21.91 12.27
N PRO A 431 35.31 -22.28 13.48
CA PRO A 431 36.05 -21.36 14.34
C PRO A 431 37.25 -20.75 13.61
N LEU A 432 37.36 -19.42 13.62
CA LEU A 432 38.51 -18.73 13.05
C LEU A 432 39.67 -18.73 14.05
N LEU A 433 40.85 -19.08 13.57
CA LEU A 433 42.05 -19.25 14.39
C LEU A 433 43.07 -18.19 14.01
N TYR A 434 43.61 -17.49 15.00
CA TYR A 434 44.70 -16.55 14.74
C TYR A 434 45.98 -17.31 14.34
N TYR A 435 46.53 -16.97 13.18
CA TYR A 435 47.65 -17.65 12.54
C TYR A 435 48.48 -16.64 11.73
N ALA A 436 49.76 -16.49 12.08
CA ALA A 436 50.70 -15.64 11.38
C ALA A 436 51.04 -16.26 10.01
N LYS A 437 50.79 -15.50 8.94
CA LYS A 437 51.17 -15.86 7.57
C LYS A 437 51.62 -14.65 6.78
N SER A 438 52.47 -14.87 5.78
CA SER A 438 52.77 -13.87 4.76
C SER A 438 51.58 -13.70 3.81
N SER A 439 51.22 -12.46 3.48
CA SER A 439 50.14 -12.10 2.57
C SER A 439 50.36 -10.70 1.99
N TRP A 440 49.63 -10.39 0.93
CA TRP A 440 49.53 -9.05 0.35
C TRP A 440 48.50 -8.19 1.07
N TYR A 441 48.78 -6.89 1.20
CA TYR A 441 47.95 -5.90 1.88
C TYR A 441 47.94 -4.55 1.16
N ILE A 442 46.80 -3.89 1.21
CA ILE A 442 46.65 -2.48 0.83
C ILE A 442 46.86 -1.62 2.09
N ARG A 443 47.73 -0.62 2.02
CA ARG A 443 48.10 0.28 3.11
C ARG A 443 47.08 1.41 3.29
N THR A 444 45.83 1.06 3.58
CA THR A 444 44.74 2.03 3.84
C THR A 444 45.07 3.02 4.96
N SER A 445 45.92 2.62 5.91
CA SER A 445 46.39 3.47 7.01
C SER A 445 47.26 4.67 6.56
N ALA A 446 47.76 4.68 5.32
CA ALA A 446 48.56 5.80 4.80
C ALA A 446 47.71 7.05 4.51
N LEU A 447 46.42 6.87 4.19
CA LEU A 447 45.44 7.94 3.93
C LEU A 447 44.33 7.89 4.99
N LYS A 448 44.68 7.55 6.24
CA LYS A 448 43.68 7.33 7.29
C LYS A 448 42.84 8.58 7.55
N ASP A 449 43.49 9.74 7.55
CA ASP A 449 42.85 10.99 7.90
C ASP A 449 41.97 11.48 6.74
N ASP A 450 42.43 11.40 5.48
CA ASP A 450 41.60 11.62 4.27
C ASP A 450 40.35 10.71 4.21
N LEU A 451 40.47 9.46 4.70
CA LEU A 451 39.37 8.49 4.78
C LEU A 451 38.36 8.76 5.92
N VAL A 452 38.68 9.66 6.85
CA VAL A 452 37.86 10.02 8.01
C VAL A 452 37.30 11.43 7.88
N ASP A 453 38.09 12.38 7.37
CA ASP A 453 37.71 13.78 7.16
C ASP A 453 36.62 13.94 6.08
N GLY A 454 36.49 12.95 5.18
CA GLY A 454 35.39 12.82 4.21
C GLY A 454 34.00 12.53 4.81
N GLN A 455 33.66 13.09 5.98
CA GLN A 455 32.38 13.04 6.72
C GLN A 455 31.79 11.65 7.00
N ASN A 456 32.50 10.57 6.70
CA ASN A 456 31.91 9.25 6.56
C ASN A 456 32.57 8.24 7.51
N SER A 457 32.07 8.18 8.75
CA SER A 457 32.58 7.32 9.84
C SER A 457 32.47 5.79 9.61
N ARG A 458 32.15 5.36 8.38
CA ARG A 458 31.95 3.96 7.97
C ARG A 458 32.68 3.67 6.65
N ILE A 459 33.96 3.33 6.76
CA ILE A 459 34.81 2.98 5.61
C ILE A 459 34.30 1.69 4.93
N ASN A 460 34.03 1.76 3.63
CA ASN A 460 33.73 0.64 2.74
C ASN A 460 34.75 0.59 1.60
N CYS A 461 34.98 -0.58 1.00
CA CYS A 461 36.00 -0.83 -0.02
C CYS A 461 35.89 0.12 -1.23
N LEU A 462 34.68 0.50 -1.65
CA LEU A 462 34.48 1.45 -2.76
C LEU A 462 35.08 2.83 -2.45
N HIS A 463 34.78 3.37 -1.27
CA HIS A 463 35.28 4.66 -0.83
C HIS A 463 36.80 4.58 -0.63
N ALA A 464 37.29 3.53 0.05
CA ALA A 464 38.71 3.31 0.26
C ALA A 464 39.52 3.25 -1.05
N LEU A 465 39.04 2.51 -2.06
CA LEU A 465 39.71 2.43 -3.37
C LEU A 465 39.65 3.77 -4.12
N SER A 466 38.53 4.49 -4.07
CA SER A 466 38.41 5.80 -4.74
C SER A 466 39.36 6.83 -4.14
N THR A 467 39.45 6.92 -2.80
CA THR A 467 40.41 7.81 -2.12
C THR A 467 41.85 7.42 -2.44
N LEU A 468 42.21 6.12 -2.39
CA LEU A 468 43.57 5.64 -2.71
C LEU A 468 43.99 5.87 -4.16
N LEU A 469 43.04 5.88 -5.11
CA LEU A 469 43.32 6.04 -6.55
C LEU A 469 43.20 7.50 -7.02
N LYS A 470 42.23 8.27 -6.51
CA LYS A 470 41.88 9.62 -7.01
C LYS A 470 41.90 10.72 -5.95
N GLY A 471 41.92 10.40 -4.66
CA GLY A 471 41.74 11.39 -3.58
C GLY A 471 40.29 11.88 -3.42
N GLU A 472 39.32 11.21 -4.05
CA GLU A 472 37.91 11.65 -4.11
C GLU A 472 36.94 10.57 -3.61
N PRO A 473 35.78 10.94 -3.05
CA PRO A 473 34.75 9.99 -2.61
C PRO A 473 34.11 9.24 -3.79
N SER A 474 33.89 7.94 -3.62
CA SER A 474 33.29 7.06 -4.66
C SER A 474 31.83 7.35 -5.01
N TYR A 475 31.14 8.17 -4.21
CA TYR A 475 29.73 8.54 -4.39
C TYR A 475 29.46 9.87 -3.69
N LYS A 476 28.50 10.64 -4.20
CA LYS A 476 28.03 11.90 -3.57
C LYS A 476 26.96 11.63 -2.49
N ASN A 477 26.06 10.68 -2.76
CA ASN A 477 24.94 10.31 -1.89
C ASN A 477 24.88 8.78 -1.71
N VAL A 478 24.44 8.31 -0.54
CA VAL A 478 24.29 6.87 -0.25
C VAL A 478 23.04 6.62 0.60
N ILE A 479 22.21 5.68 0.18
CA ILE A 479 21.03 5.22 0.94
C ILE A 479 21.37 3.88 1.58
N CYS A 480 21.43 3.83 2.91
CA CYS A 480 21.61 2.59 3.65
C CYS A 480 20.24 1.94 3.93
N LEU A 481 20.03 0.72 3.44
CA LEU A 481 18.76 0.00 3.60
C LEU A 481 18.79 -0.93 4.82
N GLY A 482 17.69 -0.95 5.57
CA GLY A 482 17.47 -1.88 6.67
C GLY A 482 17.18 -3.31 6.23
N LEU A 483 17.12 -4.23 7.19
CA LEU A 483 16.87 -5.65 6.92
C LEU A 483 15.38 -5.93 6.71
N ILE A 484 15.07 -6.77 5.73
CA ILE A 484 13.73 -7.34 5.59
C ILE A 484 13.60 -8.55 6.53
N LEU A 485 12.52 -8.57 7.30
CA LEU A 485 12.16 -9.54 8.32
C LEU A 485 10.88 -10.29 7.90
N ASP A 486 10.62 -11.45 8.49
CA ASP A 486 9.33 -12.13 8.33
C ASP A 486 8.18 -11.34 9.00
N GLU A 487 6.95 -11.81 8.82
CA GLU A 487 5.74 -11.19 9.39
C GLU A 487 5.81 -10.99 10.91
N ARG A 488 6.57 -11.84 11.62
CA ARG A 488 6.73 -11.80 13.08
C ARG A 488 7.97 -10.99 13.51
N GLY A 489 8.61 -10.28 12.59
CA GLY A 489 9.83 -9.50 12.87
C GLY A 489 11.09 -10.35 13.09
N ARG A 490 11.09 -11.62 12.68
CA ARG A 490 12.27 -12.49 12.79
C ARG A 490 13.09 -12.41 11.50
N LYS A 491 14.41 -12.56 11.62
CA LYS A 491 15.29 -12.61 10.44
C LYS A 491 14.91 -13.79 9.54
N MET A 492 14.74 -13.52 8.24
CA MET A 492 14.44 -14.58 7.26
C MET A 492 15.64 -15.52 7.08
N SER A 493 15.37 -16.83 7.03
CA SER A 493 16.37 -17.87 6.86
C SER A 493 15.80 -19.14 6.24
N LYS A 494 16.47 -19.67 5.21
CA LYS A 494 16.13 -20.96 4.58
C LYS A 494 16.21 -22.16 5.56
N ARG A 495 16.80 -21.97 6.75
CA ARG A 495 16.79 -22.96 7.84
C ARG A 495 15.48 -22.95 8.64
N VAL A 496 14.88 -21.78 8.81
CA VAL A 496 13.66 -21.57 9.62
C VAL A 496 12.39 -21.75 8.77
N GLY A 497 12.53 -21.77 7.43
CA GLY A 497 11.40 -21.89 6.50
C GLY A 497 10.57 -20.61 6.38
N ASN A 498 11.04 -19.49 6.93
CA ASN A 498 10.33 -18.20 6.93
C ASN A 498 10.80 -17.24 5.82
N VAL A 499 11.41 -17.75 4.74
CA VAL A 499 11.80 -16.93 3.59
C VAL A 499 10.60 -16.77 2.68
N VAL A 500 10.30 -15.52 2.33
CA VAL A 500 9.29 -15.20 1.32
C VAL A 500 10.02 -14.96 0.00
N GLU A 501 9.77 -15.81 -1.00
CA GLU A 501 10.34 -15.67 -2.34
C GLU A 501 9.54 -14.62 -3.13
N PRO A 502 10.20 -13.75 -3.93
CA PRO A 502 9.51 -12.63 -4.58
C PRO A 502 8.67 -13.04 -5.79
N LEU A 503 9.05 -14.07 -6.54
CA LEU A 503 8.37 -14.44 -7.80
C LEU A 503 6.88 -14.81 -7.60
N PRO A 504 6.50 -15.71 -6.65
CA PRO A 504 5.09 -16.03 -6.43
C PRO A 504 4.24 -14.82 -6.03
N LEU A 505 4.82 -13.81 -5.36
CA LEU A 505 4.10 -12.59 -4.98
C LEU A 505 3.84 -11.65 -6.16
N LEU A 506 4.67 -11.69 -7.20
CA LEU A 506 4.41 -10.96 -8.45
C LEU A 506 3.23 -11.58 -9.19
N ASP A 507 3.20 -12.91 -9.23
CA ASP A 507 2.14 -13.67 -9.89
C ASP A 507 0.81 -13.56 -9.09
N GLU A 508 0.86 -13.37 -7.77
CA GLU A 508 -0.30 -13.19 -6.88
C GLU A 508 -0.85 -11.73 -6.85
N HIS A 509 0.01 -10.72 -6.66
CA HIS A 509 -0.41 -9.32 -6.42
C HIS A 509 -0.01 -8.31 -7.49
N GLY A 510 0.76 -8.73 -8.50
CA GLY A 510 1.37 -7.83 -9.49
C GLY A 510 2.64 -7.14 -8.99
N ALA A 511 3.39 -6.56 -9.95
CA ALA A 511 4.64 -5.87 -9.64
C ALA A 511 4.43 -4.60 -8.80
N ASP A 512 3.42 -3.80 -9.11
CA ASP A 512 3.25 -2.48 -8.50
C ASP A 512 2.82 -2.54 -7.04
N ALA A 513 1.97 -3.50 -6.65
CA ALA A 513 1.62 -3.73 -5.25
C ALA A 513 2.86 -4.05 -4.40
N LEU A 514 3.72 -4.94 -4.93
CA LEU A 514 4.98 -5.32 -4.29
C LEU A 514 5.94 -4.12 -4.23
N ARG A 515 6.04 -3.34 -5.31
CA ARG A 515 6.88 -2.14 -5.37
C ARG A 515 6.44 -1.12 -4.34
N TRP A 516 5.17 -0.74 -4.34
CA TRP A 516 4.58 0.28 -3.47
C TRP A 516 4.84 -0.04 -2.00
N TYR A 517 4.49 -1.26 -1.58
CA TYR A 517 4.75 -1.72 -0.22
C TYR A 517 6.24 -1.64 0.17
N LEU A 518 7.14 -1.98 -0.76
CA LEU A 518 8.58 -1.98 -0.53
C LEU A 518 9.22 -0.59 -0.49
N PHE A 519 8.53 0.52 -0.78
CA PHE A 519 9.07 1.85 -0.46
C PHE A 519 8.24 2.64 0.57
N THR A 520 6.93 2.45 0.69
CA THR A 520 6.12 3.25 1.65
C THR A 520 6.10 2.72 3.08
N ALA A 521 6.25 1.40 3.29
CA ALA A 521 5.91 0.77 4.57
C ALA A 521 6.85 1.07 5.76
N SER A 522 8.07 1.57 5.54
CA SER A 522 9.02 1.98 6.61
C SER A 522 10.08 2.91 6.05
N GLN A 523 10.75 3.70 6.88
CA GLN A 523 11.86 4.54 6.41
C GLN A 523 13.04 3.64 5.93
N PRO A 524 13.87 4.07 4.94
CA PRO A 524 14.80 3.18 4.25
C PRO A 524 15.80 2.47 5.17
N GLY A 525 16.30 3.14 6.21
CA GLY A 525 17.25 2.58 7.18
C GLY A 525 16.66 1.61 8.20
N GLU A 526 15.33 1.52 8.30
CA GLU A 526 14.66 0.71 9.32
C GLU A 526 14.46 -0.75 8.90
N ALA A 527 14.43 -1.65 9.87
CA ALA A 527 14.11 -3.04 9.59
C ALA A 527 12.60 -3.22 9.36
N ARG A 528 12.22 -3.83 8.23
CA ARG A 528 10.83 -3.92 7.77
C ARG A 528 10.32 -5.36 7.78
N ARG A 529 9.13 -5.58 8.34
CA ARG A 529 8.39 -6.86 8.27
C ARG A 529 7.84 -7.07 6.86
N PHE A 530 7.71 -8.31 6.40
CA PHE A 530 7.25 -8.60 5.03
C PHE A 530 6.41 -9.87 4.98
N SER A 531 5.22 -9.79 4.35
CA SER A 531 4.33 -10.94 4.09
C SER A 531 3.37 -10.66 2.93
N SER A 532 2.85 -11.72 2.29
CA SER A 532 1.81 -11.61 1.24
C SER A 532 0.61 -10.78 1.71
N ARG A 533 0.16 -11.00 2.95
CA ARG A 533 -0.97 -10.27 3.56
C ARG A 533 -0.75 -8.76 3.62
N LEU A 534 0.47 -8.29 3.91
CA LEU A 534 0.79 -6.86 3.98
C LEU A 534 0.88 -6.21 2.58
N VAL A 535 1.33 -6.97 1.58
CA VAL A 535 1.27 -6.54 0.16
C VAL A 535 -0.18 -6.43 -0.31
N ASN A 536 -1.03 -7.44 -0.03
CA ASN A 536 -2.46 -7.43 -0.34
C ASN A 536 -3.21 -6.26 0.34
N GLN A 537 -2.88 -5.95 1.60
CA GLN A 537 -3.41 -4.77 2.28
C GLN A 537 -3.08 -3.47 1.53
N THR A 538 -1.84 -3.34 1.05
CA THR A 538 -1.37 -2.16 0.29
C THR A 538 -2.06 -2.05 -1.08
N LEU A 539 -2.19 -3.19 -1.79
CA LEU A 539 -2.96 -3.31 -3.03
C LEU A 539 -4.39 -2.79 -2.84
N ARG A 540 -5.07 -3.22 -1.77
CA ARG A 540 -6.45 -2.82 -1.46
C ARG A 540 -6.58 -1.35 -1.08
N GLN A 541 -5.65 -0.82 -0.28
CA GLN A 541 -5.72 0.56 0.22
C GLN A 541 -5.41 1.60 -0.85
N VAL A 542 -4.53 1.30 -1.80
CA VAL A 542 -4.02 2.30 -2.76
C VAL A 542 -4.42 1.97 -4.19
N LEU A 543 -4.00 0.81 -4.70
CA LEU A 543 -4.11 0.49 -6.13
C LEU A 543 -5.54 0.16 -6.54
N LEU A 544 -6.31 -0.55 -5.69
CA LEU A 544 -7.74 -0.75 -5.93
C LEU A 544 -8.54 0.56 -5.79
N THR A 545 -8.17 1.42 -4.83
CA THR A 545 -8.78 2.75 -4.67
C THR A 545 -8.57 3.60 -5.91
N LEU A 546 -7.32 3.70 -6.38
CA LEU A 546 -6.95 4.41 -7.62
C LEU A 546 -7.62 3.80 -8.87
N TRP A 547 -7.72 2.47 -8.94
CA TRP A 547 -8.43 1.79 -10.02
C TRP A 547 -9.93 2.08 -10.02
N ASN A 548 -10.57 2.12 -8.84
CA ASN A 548 -11.99 2.44 -8.71
C ASN A 548 -12.26 3.90 -9.11
N ILE A 549 -11.40 4.83 -8.66
CA ILE A 549 -11.33 6.24 -9.10
C ILE A 549 -11.27 6.34 -10.63
N TYR A 550 -10.30 5.67 -11.25
CA TYR A 550 -10.11 5.69 -12.70
C TYR A 550 -11.28 5.07 -13.46
N SER A 551 -11.81 3.94 -12.99
CA SER A 551 -12.96 3.25 -13.58
C SER A 551 -14.24 4.09 -13.50
N PHE A 552 -14.43 4.82 -12.40
CA PHE A 552 -15.52 5.79 -12.24
C PHE A 552 -15.36 6.93 -13.25
N PHE A 553 -14.23 7.63 -13.24
CA PHE A 553 -13.96 8.76 -14.15
C PHE A 553 -14.16 8.37 -15.61
N THR A 554 -13.54 7.28 -16.05
CA THR A 554 -13.61 6.83 -17.46
C THR A 554 -15.01 6.40 -17.89
N GLY A 555 -15.81 5.83 -16.97
CA GLY A 555 -17.22 5.53 -17.21
C GLY A 555 -18.04 6.79 -17.51
N TYR A 556 -18.00 7.79 -16.61
CA TYR A 556 -18.74 9.05 -16.79
C TYR A 556 -18.19 9.89 -17.96
N ALA A 557 -16.87 10.01 -18.11
CA ALA A 557 -16.25 10.69 -19.25
C ALA A 557 -16.67 10.08 -20.61
N THR A 558 -16.95 8.77 -20.67
CA THR A 558 -17.46 8.12 -21.88
C THR A 558 -18.94 8.43 -22.13
N ILE A 559 -19.77 8.49 -21.08
CA ILE A 559 -21.19 8.88 -21.15
C ILE A 559 -21.32 10.33 -21.62
N ASP A 560 -20.59 11.24 -20.97
CA ASP A 560 -20.63 12.69 -21.21
C ASP A 560 -19.80 13.12 -22.44
N LYS A 561 -19.13 12.17 -23.10
CA LYS A 561 -18.25 12.37 -24.27
C LYS A 561 -17.15 13.42 -24.01
N PHE A 562 -16.62 13.44 -22.79
CA PHE A 562 -15.59 14.38 -22.36
C PHE A 562 -14.31 14.27 -23.21
N ASP A 563 -13.90 15.38 -23.81
CA ASP A 563 -12.68 15.49 -24.61
C ASP A 563 -11.63 16.33 -23.85
N PRO A 564 -10.58 15.70 -23.28
CA PRO A 564 -9.56 16.42 -22.52
C PRO A 564 -8.69 17.34 -23.40
N SER A 565 -8.74 17.22 -24.73
CA SER A 565 -7.96 18.08 -25.65
C SER A 565 -8.57 19.47 -25.86
N GLN A 566 -9.83 19.68 -25.47
CA GLN A 566 -10.56 20.94 -25.67
C GLN A 566 -10.33 21.98 -24.55
N LYS A 567 -9.41 21.72 -23.61
CA LYS A 567 -9.12 22.64 -22.50
C LYS A 567 -8.58 23.99 -23.01
N PRO A 568 -9.26 25.13 -22.74
CA PRO A 568 -8.76 26.44 -23.15
C PRO A 568 -7.44 26.80 -22.47
N ALA A 569 -6.55 27.48 -23.19
CA ALA A 569 -5.32 28.00 -22.62
C ALA A 569 -5.64 29.04 -21.52
N GLY A 570 -5.08 28.87 -20.32
CA GLY A 570 -5.36 29.73 -19.18
C GLY A 570 -6.70 29.48 -18.47
N TRP A 571 -7.42 28.40 -18.80
CA TRP A 571 -8.65 28.01 -18.10
C TRP A 571 -8.40 27.82 -16.60
N LYS A 572 -9.20 28.51 -15.78
CA LYS A 572 -9.32 28.32 -14.33
C LYS A 572 -10.75 27.84 -14.02
N PRO A 573 -10.94 26.83 -13.16
CA PRO A 573 -12.28 26.46 -12.73
C PRO A 573 -12.89 27.56 -11.84
N GLU A 574 -14.18 27.81 -12.04
CA GLU A 574 -14.98 28.70 -11.18
C GLU A 574 -15.43 27.98 -9.90
N ASN A 575 -15.58 26.66 -9.95
CA ASN A 575 -15.98 25.83 -8.80
C ASN A 575 -14.85 25.71 -7.77
N GLU A 576 -15.18 25.93 -6.50
CA GLU A 576 -14.21 25.88 -5.39
C GLU A 576 -13.59 24.50 -5.19
N LEU A 577 -14.34 23.40 -5.40
CA LEU A 577 -13.78 22.04 -5.30
C LEU A 577 -12.76 21.78 -6.42
N ASP A 578 -13.06 22.19 -7.65
CA ASP A 578 -12.12 22.04 -8.77
C ASP A 578 -10.86 22.89 -8.56
N ARG A 579 -10.99 24.09 -7.96
CA ARG A 579 -9.85 24.92 -7.53
C ARG A 579 -9.04 24.23 -6.43
N TRP A 580 -9.70 23.68 -5.41
CA TRP A 580 -9.05 22.95 -4.33
C TRP A 580 -8.29 21.71 -4.82
N VAL A 581 -8.90 20.93 -5.74
CA VAL A 581 -8.25 19.77 -6.38
C VAL A 581 -6.98 20.19 -7.11
N LEU A 582 -7.01 21.30 -7.85
CA LEU A 582 -5.82 21.83 -8.51
C LEU A 582 -4.77 22.34 -7.50
N SER A 583 -5.17 23.01 -6.42
CA SER A 583 -4.26 23.45 -5.35
C SER A 583 -3.55 22.26 -4.69
N GLU A 584 -4.31 21.27 -4.22
CA GLU A 584 -3.79 20.06 -3.57
C GLU A 584 -2.93 19.21 -4.54
N LEU A 585 -3.24 19.19 -5.84
CA LEU A 585 -2.39 18.55 -6.86
C LEU A 585 -1.04 19.29 -7.03
N ASN A 586 -1.04 20.63 -7.02
CA ASN A 586 0.20 21.41 -7.11
C ASN A 586 1.04 21.28 -5.82
N GLU A 587 0.41 21.31 -4.63
CA GLU A 587 1.08 21.05 -3.34
C GLU A 587 1.72 19.65 -3.34
N LEU A 588 0.96 18.62 -3.74
CA LEU A 588 1.48 17.25 -3.89
C LEU A 588 2.74 17.22 -4.77
N VAL A 589 2.71 17.89 -5.92
CA VAL A 589 3.84 17.89 -6.87
C VAL A 589 5.07 18.55 -6.28
N ALA A 590 4.91 19.71 -5.64
CA ALA A 590 6.00 20.39 -4.94
C ALA A 590 6.59 19.52 -3.82
N GLU A 591 5.74 18.84 -3.04
CA GLU A 591 6.19 17.92 -1.99
C GLU A 591 6.86 16.65 -2.53
N VAL A 592 6.34 16.08 -3.62
CA VAL A 592 6.94 14.93 -4.32
C VAL A 592 8.32 15.30 -4.87
N ASP A 593 8.46 16.46 -5.51
CA ASP A 593 9.75 16.98 -5.98
C ASP A 593 10.72 17.17 -4.80
N ARG A 594 10.28 17.84 -3.73
CA ARG A 594 11.07 18.07 -2.51
C ARG A 594 11.54 16.76 -1.86
N CYS A 595 10.68 15.74 -1.81
CA CYS A 595 11.04 14.41 -1.29
C CYS A 595 12.06 13.71 -2.20
N MET A 596 11.87 13.76 -3.52
CA MET A 596 12.73 13.06 -4.49
C MET A 596 14.11 13.73 -4.68
N GLU A 597 14.19 15.06 -4.58
CA GLU A 597 15.48 15.76 -4.52
C GLU A 597 16.28 15.39 -3.26
N ASN A 598 15.60 15.19 -2.13
CA ASN A 598 16.20 14.71 -0.88
C ASN A 598 16.37 13.17 -0.80
N TYR A 599 16.11 12.44 -1.89
CA TYR A 599 16.19 10.97 -1.96
C TYR A 599 15.29 10.20 -0.98
N ASP A 600 14.14 10.75 -0.60
CA ASP A 600 13.12 10.09 0.23
C ASP A 600 11.90 9.65 -0.61
N PRO A 601 11.97 8.51 -1.34
CA PRO A 601 10.81 7.94 -2.01
C PRO A 601 9.78 7.38 -1.03
N THR A 602 10.09 7.23 0.27
CA THR A 602 9.16 6.71 1.28
C THR A 602 8.11 7.77 1.60
N MET A 603 8.52 9.01 1.88
CA MET A 603 7.60 10.13 2.10
C MET A 603 6.88 10.54 0.82
N GLN A 604 7.58 10.55 -0.32
CA GLN A 604 6.97 10.75 -1.64
C GLN A 604 5.80 9.79 -1.88
N GLY A 605 6.00 8.50 -1.64
CA GLY A 605 4.94 7.51 -1.80
C GLY A 605 3.78 7.71 -0.83
N ARG A 606 4.06 8.08 0.43
CA ARG A 606 3.01 8.33 1.44
C ARG A 606 2.15 9.55 1.11
N ARG A 607 2.75 10.67 0.69
CA ARG A 607 1.96 11.85 0.29
C ARG A 607 1.07 11.55 -0.93
N ILE A 608 1.52 10.70 -1.86
CA ILE A 608 0.66 10.19 -2.95
C ILE A 608 -0.44 9.27 -2.41
N GLN A 609 -0.18 8.41 -1.40
CA GLN A 609 -1.25 7.61 -0.77
C GLN A 609 -2.32 8.51 -0.12
N GLU A 610 -1.90 9.52 0.64
CA GLU A 610 -2.79 10.49 1.27
C GLU A 610 -3.58 11.29 0.24
N PHE A 611 -2.96 11.69 -0.87
CA PHE A 611 -3.65 12.33 -1.99
C PHE A 611 -4.65 11.40 -2.67
N VAL A 612 -4.31 10.13 -2.91
CA VAL A 612 -5.25 9.14 -3.48
C VAL A 612 -6.42 8.87 -2.53
N ASP A 613 -6.19 8.90 -1.21
CA ASP A 613 -7.25 8.77 -0.20
C ASP A 613 -8.16 10.01 -0.18
N ARG A 614 -7.59 11.23 -0.19
CA ARG A 614 -8.33 12.49 -0.37
C ARG A 614 -9.11 12.50 -1.71
N LEU A 615 -8.50 12.08 -2.81
CA LEU A 615 -9.14 11.95 -4.12
C LEU A 615 -10.17 10.81 -4.20
N SER A 616 -10.11 9.81 -3.32
CA SER A 616 -11.20 8.83 -3.24
C SER A 616 -12.48 9.44 -2.68
N ASN A 617 -12.36 10.60 -2.06
CA ASN A 617 -13.43 11.40 -1.50
C ASN A 617 -13.69 12.72 -2.30
N CYS A 618 -12.92 13.06 -3.35
CA CYS A 618 -13.12 14.23 -4.26
C CYS A 618 -12.39 14.09 -5.63
N VAL A 619 -12.85 14.71 -6.72
CA VAL A 619 -12.52 14.32 -8.13
C VAL A 619 -11.15 14.89 -8.65
N HIS A 620 -10.70 14.55 -9.87
CA HIS A 620 -9.27 14.36 -10.27
C HIS A 620 -8.74 15.26 -11.42
N LEU A 621 -7.42 15.20 -11.77
CA LEU A 621 -6.90 14.99 -13.17
C LEU A 621 -5.34 15.04 -13.40
N ALA A 622 -4.90 14.22 -14.37
CA ALA A 622 -3.83 14.43 -15.40
C ALA A 622 -2.29 14.45 -15.08
N ASP A 623 -1.51 14.61 -16.18
CA ASP A 623 -0.07 14.31 -16.38
C ASP A 623 0.92 14.96 -15.40
N TYR A 624 2.12 14.36 -15.23
CA TYR A 624 3.14 14.76 -14.25
C TYR A 624 3.43 16.28 -14.27
N PRO A 625 2.89 17.05 -13.31
CA PRO A 625 2.90 18.51 -13.41
C PRO A 625 4.26 19.12 -13.10
N VAL A 626 4.38 20.40 -13.45
CA VAL A 626 5.24 21.34 -12.72
C VAL A 626 4.31 22.11 -11.81
N ALA A 627 4.65 22.23 -10.52
CA ALA A 627 3.83 22.99 -9.58
C ALA A 627 3.76 24.46 -10.00
N ASP A 628 2.55 24.99 -10.12
CA ASP A 628 2.27 26.42 -10.28
C ASP A 628 1.87 26.98 -8.92
N ASP A 629 2.84 27.61 -8.24
CA ASP A 629 2.65 28.22 -6.93
C ASP A 629 1.53 29.30 -6.93
N SER A 630 1.15 29.84 -8.09
CA SER A 630 0.04 30.81 -8.22
C SER A 630 -1.36 30.18 -8.19
N LEU A 631 -1.45 28.84 -8.14
CA LEU A 631 -2.68 28.06 -8.00
C LEU A 631 -2.83 27.43 -6.61
N VAL A 632 -1.89 27.65 -5.69
CA VAL A 632 -1.99 27.19 -4.30
C VAL A 632 -2.84 28.17 -3.50
N ASP A 633 -3.88 27.66 -2.83
CA ASP A 633 -4.88 28.44 -2.12
C ASP A 633 -4.98 27.91 -0.67
N ASP A 634 -4.11 28.44 0.21
CA ASP A 634 -3.92 27.93 1.59
C ASP A 634 -5.21 28.03 2.42
N ASP A 635 -5.95 29.14 2.30
CA ASP A 635 -7.22 29.37 3.00
C ASP A 635 -8.28 28.34 2.57
N LEU A 636 -8.40 28.08 1.26
CA LEU A 636 -9.31 27.05 0.72
C LEU A 636 -8.90 25.62 1.15
N MET A 637 -7.59 25.36 1.26
CA MET A 637 -7.08 24.09 1.79
C MET A 637 -7.41 23.92 3.28
N GLU A 638 -7.27 24.96 4.11
CA GLU A 638 -7.72 24.91 5.51
C GLU A 638 -9.24 24.73 5.62
N ALA A 639 -10.03 25.45 4.82
CA ALA A 639 -11.49 25.33 4.78
C ALA A 639 -11.95 23.91 4.42
N THR A 640 -11.31 23.25 3.45
CA THR A 640 -11.66 21.87 3.07
C THR A 640 -11.17 20.86 4.10
N ARG A 641 -10.00 21.06 4.72
CA ARG A 641 -9.54 20.23 5.86
C ARG A 641 -10.53 20.31 7.04
N LEU A 642 -11.09 21.48 7.30
CA LEU A 642 -12.15 21.70 8.29
C LEU A 642 -13.45 20.99 7.90
N ALA A 643 -13.86 21.07 6.62
CA ALA A 643 -15.01 20.32 6.08
C ALA A 643 -14.89 18.81 6.33
N MET A 644 -13.74 18.23 5.97
CA MET A 644 -13.47 16.79 6.16
C MET A 644 -13.53 16.38 7.64
N ARG A 645 -12.98 17.20 8.53
CA ARG A 645 -13.02 16.98 9.98
C ARG A 645 -14.45 17.01 10.52
N ILE A 646 -15.23 18.02 10.16
CA ILE A 646 -16.65 18.14 10.52
C ILE A 646 -17.45 16.94 10.01
N SER A 647 -17.27 16.56 8.74
CA SER A 647 -17.95 15.42 8.13
C SER A 647 -17.58 14.08 8.80
N SER A 648 -16.33 13.91 9.23
CA SER A 648 -15.87 12.76 10.02
C SER A 648 -16.57 12.70 11.39
N MET A 649 -16.55 13.80 12.15
CA MET A 649 -17.17 13.90 13.46
C MET A 649 -18.70 13.70 13.39
N GLY A 650 -19.38 14.31 12.41
CA GLY A 650 -20.80 14.11 12.19
C GLY A 650 -21.15 12.67 11.82
N ARG A 651 -20.34 12.01 10.97
CA ARG A 651 -20.51 10.57 10.67
C ARG A 651 -20.28 9.68 11.90
N ALA A 652 -19.33 10.02 12.78
CA ALA A 652 -19.13 9.32 14.05
C ALA A 652 -20.34 9.47 14.97
N ALA A 653 -20.90 10.69 15.09
CA ALA A 653 -22.13 10.96 15.82
C ALA A 653 -23.33 10.16 15.27
N ARG A 654 -23.55 10.17 13.95
CA ARG A 654 -24.60 9.37 13.29
C ARG A 654 -24.43 7.86 13.54
N SER A 655 -23.20 7.35 13.49
CA SER A 655 -22.93 5.93 13.75
C SER A 655 -23.21 5.54 15.20
N LYS A 656 -22.98 6.44 16.16
CA LYS A 656 -23.26 6.20 17.59
C LYS A 656 -24.76 6.14 17.90
N SER A 657 -25.56 6.97 17.23
CA SER A 657 -27.03 6.99 17.38
C SER A 657 -27.77 5.98 16.48
N GLY A 658 -27.06 5.21 15.65
CA GLY A 658 -27.66 4.25 14.73
C GLY A 658 -28.34 4.87 13.50
N LEU A 659 -28.18 6.18 13.29
CA LEU A 659 -28.75 6.89 12.15
C LEU A 659 -28.00 6.54 10.85
N LYS A 660 -28.69 5.88 9.92
CA LYS A 660 -28.14 5.57 8.58
C LYS A 660 -27.67 6.84 7.88
N VAL A 661 -26.53 6.80 7.18
CA VAL A 661 -26.00 7.97 6.43
C VAL A 661 -26.98 8.45 5.35
N ARG A 662 -27.73 7.54 4.70
CA ARG A 662 -28.69 7.90 3.63
C ARG A 662 -30.01 8.48 4.12
N GLN A 663 -30.29 8.42 5.43
CA GLN A 663 -31.43 9.10 6.04
C GLN A 663 -31.14 10.61 6.06
N PRO A 664 -31.87 11.48 5.34
CA PRO A 664 -31.68 12.92 5.53
C PRO A 664 -32.13 13.31 6.95
N LEU A 665 -31.43 14.27 7.56
CA LEU A 665 -31.79 14.87 8.85
C LEU A 665 -32.06 16.36 8.68
N ALA A 666 -32.80 16.96 9.60
CA ALA A 666 -33.13 18.39 9.55
C ALA A 666 -31.88 19.27 9.59
N SER A 667 -31.01 19.09 10.59
CA SER A 667 -29.85 19.96 10.78
C SER A 667 -28.66 19.27 11.45
N ALA A 668 -27.50 19.92 11.41
CA ALA A 668 -26.43 19.72 12.37
C ALA A 668 -25.99 21.06 12.97
N ALA A 669 -25.65 21.06 14.26
CA ALA A 669 -25.13 22.21 14.98
C ALA A 669 -23.61 22.06 15.20
N ILE A 670 -22.83 23.09 14.86
CA ILE A 670 -21.37 23.03 14.77
C ILE A 670 -20.74 24.15 15.60
N ARG A 671 -19.79 23.79 16.47
CA ARG A 671 -18.91 24.73 17.18
C ARG A 671 -17.49 24.62 16.63
N THR A 672 -16.95 25.73 16.14
CA THR A 672 -15.55 25.89 15.71
C THR A 672 -14.70 26.48 16.84
N ARG A 673 -13.38 26.53 16.68
CA ARG A 673 -12.45 27.03 17.71
C ARG A 673 -12.14 28.52 17.54
N THR A 674 -12.26 29.05 16.33
CA THR A 674 -11.91 30.45 16.01
C THR A 674 -12.93 31.12 15.09
N PRO A 675 -13.06 32.46 15.11
CA PRO A 675 -13.91 33.19 14.18
C PRO A 675 -13.55 32.96 12.71
N SER A 676 -12.27 32.75 12.39
CA SER A 676 -11.79 32.48 11.02
C SER A 676 -12.31 31.14 10.49
N GLU A 677 -12.23 30.08 11.30
CA GLU A 677 -12.83 28.77 10.97
C GLU A 677 -14.35 28.88 10.73
N ARG A 678 -15.03 29.79 11.44
CA ARG A 678 -16.47 30.05 11.28
C ARG A 678 -16.80 30.61 9.89
N ALA A 679 -15.94 31.45 9.33
CA ALA A 679 -16.06 31.94 7.95
C ALA A 679 -15.80 30.82 6.93
N PHE A 680 -14.79 29.97 7.18
CA PHE A 680 -14.53 28.80 6.34
C PHE A 680 -15.72 27.83 6.29
N VAL A 681 -16.40 27.55 7.40
CA VAL A 681 -17.62 26.70 7.41
C VAL A 681 -18.75 27.30 6.56
N ALA A 682 -18.85 28.64 6.45
CA ALA A 682 -19.81 29.28 5.56
C ALA A 682 -19.45 29.08 4.07
N GLN A 683 -18.15 29.13 3.74
CA GLN A 683 -17.64 28.86 2.39
C GLN A 683 -17.91 27.40 1.98
N VAL A 684 -17.46 26.43 2.78
CA VAL A 684 -17.65 24.99 2.51
C VAL A 684 -19.01 24.43 2.95
N ARG A 685 -20.03 25.29 3.15
CA ARG A 685 -21.35 24.89 3.65
C ARG A 685 -22.02 23.83 2.76
N PRO A 686 -22.10 23.99 1.41
CA PRO A 686 -22.75 22.99 0.55
C PRO A 686 -22.14 21.59 0.67
N GLN A 687 -20.81 21.51 0.76
CA GLN A 687 -20.06 20.26 0.86
C GLN A 687 -20.37 19.53 2.16
N ILE A 688 -20.47 20.25 3.29
CA ILE A 688 -20.83 19.66 4.59
C ILE A 688 -22.30 19.19 4.58
N LEU A 689 -23.21 19.95 3.99
CA LEU A 689 -24.63 19.56 3.86
C LEU A 689 -24.79 18.23 3.11
N ASP A 690 -24.11 18.08 1.96
CA ASP A 690 -24.15 16.87 1.14
C ASP A 690 -23.44 15.68 1.83
N GLU A 691 -22.23 15.88 2.37
CA GLU A 691 -21.43 14.82 3.00
C GLU A 691 -22.03 14.26 4.30
N LEU A 692 -22.71 15.11 5.06
CA LEU A 692 -23.47 14.70 6.25
C LEU A 692 -24.93 14.36 5.95
N ASN A 693 -25.44 14.65 4.74
CA ASN A 693 -26.84 14.47 4.36
C ASN A 693 -27.81 15.09 5.36
N ILE A 694 -27.74 16.42 5.46
CA ILE A 694 -28.52 17.29 6.35
C ILE A 694 -29.12 18.45 5.55
N LYS A 695 -30.24 19.04 5.99
CA LYS A 695 -30.85 20.17 5.27
C LYS A 695 -30.22 21.52 5.63
N ASP A 696 -29.75 21.69 6.88
CA ASP A 696 -29.17 22.95 7.33
C ASP A 696 -28.04 22.81 8.36
N ILE A 697 -27.25 23.88 8.54
CA ILE A 697 -26.15 23.97 9.53
C ILE A 697 -26.33 25.18 10.45
N GLU A 698 -26.46 24.90 11.74
CA GLU A 698 -26.43 25.89 12.82
C GLU A 698 -25.00 26.08 13.33
N LEU A 699 -24.56 27.33 13.56
CA LEU A 699 -23.23 27.65 14.07
C LEU A 699 -23.31 28.11 15.52
N LEU A 700 -22.85 27.26 16.45
CA LEU A 700 -22.94 27.50 17.89
C LEU A 700 -21.85 28.43 18.41
N ASP A 701 -22.20 29.27 19.38
CA ASP A 701 -21.27 30.02 20.22
C ASP A 701 -20.87 29.20 21.47
N ASP A 702 -19.78 29.60 22.12
CA ASP A 702 -19.18 28.91 23.27
C ASP A 702 -20.09 28.85 24.51
N ASP A 703 -21.01 29.81 24.64
CA ASP A 703 -22.00 29.91 25.72
C ASP A 703 -23.32 29.19 25.41
N SER A 704 -23.44 28.54 24.25
CA SER A 704 -24.62 27.74 23.89
C SER A 704 -24.86 26.60 24.90
N ALA A 705 -26.12 26.48 25.33
CA ALA A 705 -26.56 25.43 26.26
C ALA A 705 -26.23 24.01 25.75
N LEU A 706 -26.27 23.79 24.42
CA LEU A 706 -25.93 22.50 23.81
C LEU A 706 -24.43 22.18 23.95
N VAL A 707 -23.56 23.18 23.87
CA VAL A 707 -22.11 23.03 24.07
C VAL A 707 -21.81 22.70 25.53
N GLN A 708 -22.42 23.41 26.47
CA GLN A 708 -22.25 23.17 27.91
C GLN A 708 -22.72 21.77 28.30
N GLN A 709 -23.94 21.39 27.92
CA GLN A 709 -24.51 20.06 28.22
C GLN A 709 -23.68 18.91 27.60
N ALA A 710 -23.16 19.09 26.39
CA ALA A 710 -22.29 18.09 25.75
C ALA A 710 -20.94 17.95 26.47
N GLN A 711 -20.34 19.05 26.94
CA GLN A 711 -19.10 19.04 27.71
C GLN A 711 -19.28 18.42 29.10
N GLU A 712 -20.39 18.71 29.78
CA GLU A 712 -20.75 18.09 31.06
C GLU A 712 -20.92 16.56 30.92
N GLN A 713 -21.66 16.11 29.91
CA GLN A 713 -21.82 14.67 29.63
C GLN A 713 -20.52 13.99 29.20
N ALA A 714 -19.60 14.71 28.53
CA ALA A 714 -18.31 14.19 28.13
C ALA A 714 -17.36 13.93 29.33
N GLY A 715 -17.66 14.45 30.53
CA GLY A 715 -16.88 14.19 31.74
C GLY A 715 -15.42 14.65 31.69
N GLY A 716 -15.08 15.53 30.75
CA GLY A 716 -13.70 15.99 30.48
C GLY A 716 -12.89 15.11 29.53
N GLU A 717 -13.48 14.08 28.89
CA GLU A 717 -12.79 13.36 27.80
C GLU A 717 -12.69 14.24 26.54
N PRO A 718 -11.50 14.44 25.95
CA PRO A 718 -11.29 15.39 24.84
C PRO A 718 -11.75 14.88 23.47
N GLU A 719 -12.01 13.57 23.34
CA GLU A 719 -12.45 12.90 22.11
C GLU A 719 -13.54 11.88 22.47
N THR A 720 -14.81 12.25 22.32
CA THR A 720 -15.94 11.38 22.71
C THR A 720 -17.23 11.70 21.95
N VAL A 721 -18.25 10.83 22.08
CA VAL A 721 -19.56 11.01 21.45
C VAL A 721 -20.68 10.78 22.47
N VAL A 722 -21.47 11.82 22.71
CA VAL A 722 -22.51 11.93 23.76
C VAL A 722 -23.89 12.22 23.15
N SER A 723 -24.95 12.11 23.96
CA SER A 723 -26.35 12.25 23.51
C SER A 723 -27.11 13.24 24.38
N VAL A 724 -27.43 14.40 23.81
CA VAL A 724 -28.00 15.56 24.51
C VAL A 724 -29.39 15.85 23.91
N GLY A 725 -30.45 15.41 24.60
CA GLY A 725 -31.81 15.51 24.07
C GLY A 725 -31.97 14.70 22.79
N HIS A 726 -32.47 15.32 21.71
CA HIS A 726 -32.52 14.72 20.38
C HIS A 726 -31.20 14.82 19.59
N TYR A 727 -30.19 15.54 20.11
CA TYR A 727 -28.89 15.65 19.46
C TYR A 727 -27.95 14.50 19.85
N THR A 728 -27.13 14.05 18.90
CA THR A 728 -25.93 13.25 19.19
C THR A 728 -24.71 14.06 18.81
N ALA A 729 -23.85 14.36 19.78
CA ALA A 729 -22.73 15.28 19.64
C ALA A 729 -21.38 14.54 19.70
N SER A 730 -20.54 14.73 18.69
CA SER A 730 -19.13 14.35 18.71
C SER A 730 -18.29 15.55 19.12
N LEU A 731 -17.39 15.35 20.08
CA LEU A 731 -16.39 16.33 20.52
C LEU A 731 -15.01 15.80 20.14
N GLU A 732 -14.17 16.64 19.54
CA GLU A 732 -12.77 16.29 19.19
C GLU A 732 -11.94 17.58 19.15
N ALA A 733 -10.83 17.64 19.90
CA ALA A 733 -9.82 18.72 19.81
C ALA A 733 -10.37 20.17 19.91
N GLY A 734 -11.49 20.38 20.60
CA GLY A 734 -12.17 21.68 20.74
C GLY A 734 -13.26 21.97 19.71
N TYR A 735 -13.46 21.11 18.71
CA TYR A 735 -14.65 21.15 17.87
C TYR A 735 -15.81 20.39 18.52
N LEU A 736 -17.04 20.75 18.17
CA LEU A 736 -18.24 19.96 18.45
C LEU A 736 -19.12 19.92 17.21
N VAL A 737 -19.60 18.73 16.85
CA VAL A 737 -20.58 18.50 15.77
C VAL A 737 -21.73 17.69 16.32
N ALA A 738 -22.91 18.31 16.42
CA ALA A 738 -24.13 17.74 16.96
C ALA A 738 -25.16 17.49 15.85
N MET A 739 -25.52 16.22 15.64
CA MET A 739 -26.48 15.80 14.62
C MET A 739 -27.90 15.79 15.21
N ASN A 740 -28.86 16.48 14.57
CA ASN A 740 -30.26 16.41 14.99
C ASN A 740 -30.86 15.04 14.64
N GLY A 741 -31.31 14.30 15.64
CA GLY A 741 -31.90 12.96 15.49
C GLY A 741 -33.40 12.93 15.19
N GLU A 742 -34.09 14.06 15.14
CA GLU A 742 -35.52 14.10 14.81
C GLU A 742 -35.75 13.83 13.32
N ILE A 743 -36.66 12.88 13.03
CA ILE A 743 -37.01 12.46 11.68
C ILE A 743 -38.51 12.75 11.47
N THR A 744 -38.81 13.72 10.62
CA THR A 744 -40.18 14.01 10.18
C THR A 744 -40.65 12.95 9.16
N PRO A 745 -41.97 12.80 8.90
CA PRO A 745 -42.49 11.87 7.90
C PRO A 745 -41.84 12.06 6.51
N GLU A 746 -41.65 13.30 6.08
CA GLU A 746 -41.07 13.64 4.77
C GLU A 746 -39.59 13.24 4.68
N LEU A 747 -38.83 13.43 5.77
CA LEU A 747 -37.45 12.97 5.87
C LEU A 747 -37.39 11.43 5.85
N ALA A 748 -38.31 10.74 6.51
CA ALA A 748 -38.38 9.27 6.51
C ALA A 748 -38.66 8.73 5.08
N GLU A 749 -39.59 9.33 4.35
CA GLU A 749 -39.88 8.99 2.96
C GLU A 749 -38.67 9.21 2.04
N GLU A 750 -38.01 10.37 2.13
CA GLU A 750 -36.81 10.66 1.33
C GLU A 750 -35.66 9.68 1.66
N GLY A 751 -35.47 9.35 2.94
CA GLY A 751 -34.51 8.33 3.38
C GLY A 751 -34.81 6.94 2.83
N MET A 752 -36.09 6.55 2.80
CA MET A 752 -36.55 5.29 2.24
C MET A 752 -36.33 5.22 0.72
N ALA A 753 -36.62 6.31 -0.01
CA ALA A 753 -36.34 6.42 -1.44
C ALA A 753 -34.83 6.28 -1.75
N ARG A 754 -33.96 6.93 -0.96
CA ARG A 754 -32.50 6.81 -1.10
C ARG A 754 -31.99 5.39 -0.81
N GLU A 755 -32.54 4.70 0.19
CA GLU A 755 -32.20 3.29 0.46
C GLU A 755 -32.71 2.34 -0.63
N LEU A 756 -33.89 2.58 -1.22
CA LEU A 756 -34.40 1.84 -2.37
C LEU A 756 -33.46 1.98 -3.59
N VAL A 757 -33.08 3.21 -3.94
CA VAL A 757 -32.12 3.48 -5.03
C VAL A 757 -30.78 2.78 -4.75
N HIS A 758 -30.26 2.88 -3.53
CA HIS A 758 -29.03 2.17 -3.15
C HIS A 758 -29.16 0.64 -3.31
N ARG A 759 -30.31 0.06 -2.93
CA ARG A 759 -30.56 -1.38 -3.06
C ARG A 759 -30.66 -1.82 -4.52
N ILE A 760 -31.32 -1.03 -5.38
CA ILE A 760 -31.34 -1.25 -6.84
C ILE A 760 -29.93 -1.18 -7.43
N GLN A 761 -29.12 -0.19 -7.04
CA GLN A 761 -27.71 -0.08 -7.46
C GLN A 761 -26.81 -1.19 -6.90
N GLY A 762 -27.19 -1.79 -5.77
CA GLY A 762 -26.58 -3.03 -5.25
C GLY A 762 -26.92 -4.24 -6.12
N LEU A 763 -28.20 -4.42 -6.45
CA LEU A 763 -28.69 -5.50 -7.33
C LEU A 763 -28.10 -5.41 -8.74
N ARG A 764 -28.04 -4.21 -9.35
CA ARG A 764 -27.39 -3.96 -10.65
C ARG A 764 -25.94 -4.46 -10.67
N ARG A 765 -25.16 -4.09 -9.66
CA ARG A 765 -23.76 -4.54 -9.51
C ARG A 765 -23.66 -6.04 -9.24
N GLY A 766 -24.54 -6.60 -8.42
CA GLY A 766 -24.58 -8.05 -8.15
C GLY A 766 -24.93 -8.90 -9.37
N ALA A 767 -25.74 -8.35 -10.28
CA ALA A 767 -26.06 -8.95 -11.58
C ALA A 767 -25.05 -8.61 -12.70
N ASN A 768 -23.95 -7.91 -12.36
CA ASN A 768 -22.87 -7.54 -13.27
C ASN A 768 -23.30 -6.68 -14.50
N PHE A 769 -24.34 -5.86 -14.33
CA PHE A 769 -24.73 -4.84 -15.31
C PHE A 769 -23.87 -3.58 -15.17
N GLU A 770 -23.55 -2.92 -16.28
CA GLU A 770 -22.84 -1.63 -16.32
C GLU A 770 -23.75 -0.47 -15.88
N VAL A 771 -23.20 0.74 -15.72
CA VAL A 771 -24.00 1.93 -15.32
C VAL A 771 -24.86 2.44 -16.48
N THR A 772 -24.39 2.22 -17.71
CA THR A 772 -25.03 2.53 -18.99
C THR A 772 -26.18 1.59 -19.36
N ASP A 773 -26.32 0.46 -18.67
CA ASP A 773 -27.33 -0.55 -19.03
C ASP A 773 -28.75 -0.10 -18.65
N HIS A 774 -29.64 -0.13 -19.64
CA HIS A 774 -31.07 0.10 -19.44
C HIS A 774 -31.73 -1.12 -18.77
N ILE A 775 -31.64 -1.18 -17.44
CA ILE A 775 -32.26 -2.24 -16.63
C ILE A 775 -33.76 -2.02 -16.42
N GLN A 776 -34.55 -3.08 -16.60
CA GLN A 776 -35.95 -3.14 -16.14
C GLN A 776 -36.00 -3.76 -14.75
N THR A 777 -36.61 -3.06 -13.79
CA THR A 777 -36.70 -3.50 -12.38
C THR A 777 -38.15 -3.63 -11.94
N TRP A 778 -38.45 -4.72 -11.24
CA TRP A 778 -39.74 -4.97 -10.59
C TRP A 778 -39.53 -4.96 -9.08
N TYR A 779 -40.54 -4.54 -8.32
CA TYR A 779 -40.54 -4.70 -6.87
C TYR A 779 -41.85 -5.34 -6.39
N GLU A 780 -41.77 -5.89 -5.19
CA GLU A 780 -42.88 -6.41 -4.42
C GLU A 780 -42.71 -5.84 -3.01
N ALA A 781 -43.77 -5.25 -2.47
CA ALA A 781 -43.74 -4.54 -1.20
C ALA A 781 -45.05 -4.77 -0.44
N PRO A 782 -45.06 -4.64 0.90
CA PRO A 782 -46.28 -4.67 1.70
C PRO A 782 -47.31 -3.64 1.22
N GLU A 783 -48.57 -3.91 1.54
CA GLU A 783 -49.74 -3.19 1.03
C GLU A 783 -49.66 -1.68 1.33
N GLU A 784 -49.15 -1.29 2.51
CA GLU A 784 -48.97 0.11 2.90
C GLU A 784 -47.98 0.87 1.98
N LEU A 785 -46.95 0.19 1.49
CA LEU A 785 -45.97 0.74 0.54
C LEU A 785 -46.49 0.79 -0.90
N SER A 786 -47.51 -0.01 -1.22
CA SER A 786 -48.12 -0.04 -2.56
C SER A 786 -49.09 1.14 -2.77
N GLN A 787 -49.82 1.54 -1.71
CA GLN A 787 -50.78 2.65 -1.74
C GLN A 787 -50.10 4.00 -2.02
N ALA A 788 -48.83 4.16 -1.63
CA ALA A 788 -48.04 5.33 -1.98
C ALA A 788 -47.79 5.50 -3.50
N THR A 789 -48.12 4.53 -4.36
CA THR A 789 -47.89 4.56 -5.82
C THR A 789 -49.17 4.60 -6.66
N TYR A 790 -50.09 5.54 -6.43
CA TYR A 790 -51.34 5.63 -7.19
C TYR A 790 -51.59 6.92 -7.98
N ILE A 791 -52.26 6.67 -9.12
CA ILE A 791 -52.81 7.55 -10.16
C ILE A 791 -51.79 8.34 -11.02
N VAL A 792 -51.92 8.18 -12.34
CA VAL A 792 -51.41 9.09 -13.37
C VAL A 792 -52.66 9.66 -14.06
N PRO A 793 -52.81 10.99 -14.22
CA PRO A 793 -53.93 11.58 -14.94
C PRO A 793 -54.12 10.95 -16.33
N GLU A 794 -55.32 10.46 -16.60
CA GLU A 794 -55.73 9.87 -17.87
C GLU A 794 -56.58 10.91 -18.64
N LEU A 795 -57.35 10.51 -19.65
CA LEU A 795 -58.06 11.45 -20.53
C LEU A 795 -59.07 12.37 -19.78
N PRO A 796 -59.93 11.87 -18.86
CA PRO A 796 -60.90 12.72 -18.16
C PRO A 796 -60.28 13.73 -17.19
N GLU A 797 -59.22 13.36 -16.47
CA GLU A 797 -58.51 14.25 -15.55
C GLU A 797 -57.85 15.42 -16.29
N VAL A 798 -57.16 15.13 -17.39
CA VAL A 798 -56.46 16.15 -18.18
C VAL A 798 -57.47 17.09 -18.86
N GLU A 799 -58.60 16.59 -19.34
CA GLU A 799 -59.68 17.42 -19.89
C GLU A 799 -60.41 18.23 -18.80
N SER A 800 -60.53 17.73 -17.56
CA SER A 800 -61.04 18.52 -16.43
C SER A 800 -60.15 19.75 -16.16
N VAL A 801 -58.83 19.57 -16.15
CA VAL A 801 -57.86 20.68 -16.06
C VAL A 801 -58.01 21.62 -17.26
N ARG A 802 -58.10 21.10 -18.49
CA ARG A 802 -58.34 21.90 -19.71
C ARG A 802 -59.56 22.81 -19.58
N ARG A 803 -60.70 22.26 -19.17
CA ARG A 803 -61.96 22.99 -18.95
C ARG A 803 -61.85 24.01 -17.82
N SER A 804 -61.11 23.69 -16.76
CA SER A 804 -60.84 24.62 -15.66
C SER A 804 -60.06 25.84 -16.15
N LEU A 805 -59.00 25.63 -16.93
CA LEU A 805 -58.17 26.68 -17.51
C LEU A 805 -58.96 27.55 -18.51
N LEU A 806 -59.80 26.95 -19.36
CA LEU A 806 -60.72 27.71 -20.23
C LEU A 806 -61.71 28.57 -19.43
N ARG A 807 -62.37 27.99 -18.41
CA ARG A 807 -63.30 28.73 -17.53
C ARG A 807 -62.63 29.86 -16.75
N SER A 808 -61.32 29.74 -16.47
CA SER A 808 -60.55 30.81 -15.84
C SER A 808 -60.30 32.01 -16.77
N GLY A 809 -60.60 31.90 -18.07
CA GLY A 809 -60.30 32.94 -19.05
C GLY A 809 -58.80 33.09 -19.31
N LEU A 810 -58.07 31.96 -19.40
CA LEU A 810 -56.65 31.91 -19.76
C LEU A 810 -56.42 32.19 -21.26
N ALA A 811 -57.36 31.78 -22.11
CA ALA A 811 -57.34 32.12 -23.53
C ALA A 811 -57.43 33.65 -23.73
N GLY A 812 -56.58 34.19 -24.59
CA GLY A 812 -56.39 35.62 -24.81
C GLY A 812 -55.54 36.34 -23.75
N ARG A 813 -54.83 35.62 -22.86
CA ARG A 813 -53.90 36.21 -21.86
C ARG A 813 -52.46 36.16 -22.32
N THR A 814 -51.70 37.21 -22.06
CA THR A 814 -50.27 37.31 -22.34
C THR A 814 -49.46 36.88 -21.13
N ILE A 815 -48.52 35.95 -21.33
CA ILE A 815 -47.54 35.56 -20.31
C ILE A 815 -46.48 36.66 -20.24
N THR A 816 -46.39 37.36 -19.11
CA THR A 816 -45.44 38.47 -18.93
C THR A 816 -44.05 37.99 -18.50
N SER A 817 -43.99 36.93 -17.68
CA SER A 817 -42.75 36.25 -17.29
C SER A 817 -42.98 34.78 -16.97
N ALA A 818 -41.94 33.98 -17.09
CA ALA A 818 -41.95 32.55 -16.77
C ALA A 818 -40.79 32.22 -15.81
N GLU A 819 -41.12 31.79 -14.59
CA GLU A 819 -40.16 31.30 -13.60
C GLU A 819 -40.14 29.78 -13.61
N ILE A 820 -38.97 29.20 -13.86
CA ILE A 820 -38.77 27.74 -13.97
C ILE A 820 -37.98 27.27 -12.74
N GLY A 821 -38.68 27.11 -11.62
CA GLY A 821 -38.12 26.62 -10.36
C GLY A 821 -37.56 25.20 -10.44
N TRP A 822 -37.77 24.48 -11.55
CA TRP A 822 -36.97 23.28 -11.84
C TRP A 822 -36.79 22.90 -13.32
N ALA A 823 -35.61 23.20 -13.84
CA ALA A 823 -35.21 22.90 -15.21
C ALA A 823 -35.49 21.48 -15.73
N LYS A 824 -35.38 20.42 -14.90
CA LYS A 824 -35.56 19.02 -15.37
C LYS A 824 -37.01 18.69 -15.78
N THR A 825 -38.01 19.49 -15.44
CA THR A 825 -39.39 19.32 -15.92
C THR A 825 -39.50 19.72 -17.40
N VAL A 826 -38.77 20.75 -17.83
CA VAL A 826 -38.68 21.15 -19.23
C VAL A 826 -37.86 20.10 -19.99
N LYS A 827 -38.35 19.66 -21.15
CA LYS A 827 -37.74 18.59 -21.95
C LYS A 827 -37.18 19.08 -23.28
N HIS A 828 -37.79 20.10 -23.86
CA HIS A 828 -37.29 20.83 -25.01
C HIS A 828 -37.99 22.20 -25.08
N PRO A 829 -37.31 23.32 -25.35
CA PRO A 829 -35.85 23.48 -25.44
C PRO A 829 -35.21 23.46 -24.03
N SER A 830 -34.10 24.19 -23.81
CA SER A 830 -33.54 24.39 -22.46
C SER A 830 -34.50 25.17 -21.55
N ALA A 831 -34.32 25.09 -20.23
CA ALA A 831 -35.23 25.74 -19.27
C ALA A 831 -35.26 27.27 -19.40
N ASP A 832 -34.10 27.89 -19.59
CA ASP A 832 -33.95 29.34 -19.71
C ASP A 832 -34.50 29.83 -21.06
N GLU A 833 -34.25 29.07 -22.14
CA GLU A 833 -34.79 29.34 -23.48
C GLU A 833 -36.31 29.15 -23.54
N PHE A 834 -36.84 28.16 -22.83
CA PHE A 834 -38.27 27.94 -22.66
C PHE A 834 -38.91 29.12 -21.91
N ALA A 835 -38.31 29.57 -20.81
CA ALA A 835 -38.78 30.74 -20.07
C ALA A 835 -38.77 32.02 -20.93
N ALA A 836 -37.64 32.30 -21.58
CA ALA A 836 -37.46 33.46 -22.44
C ALA A 836 -38.40 33.45 -23.67
N SER A 837 -38.68 32.26 -24.23
CA SER A 837 -39.56 32.10 -25.40
C SER A 837 -41.04 32.21 -25.07
N LEU A 838 -41.45 32.01 -23.80
CA LEU A 838 -42.83 32.20 -23.34
C LEU A 838 -43.13 33.66 -22.95
N ALA A 839 -42.15 34.39 -22.44
CA ALA A 839 -42.32 35.79 -22.05
C ALA A 839 -42.72 36.66 -23.25
N GLY A 840 -43.81 37.43 -23.09
CA GLY A 840 -44.41 38.27 -24.12
C GLY A 840 -45.37 37.56 -25.09
N ARG A 841 -45.61 36.26 -24.96
CA ARG A 841 -46.56 35.53 -25.84
C ARG A 841 -47.97 35.46 -25.27
N THR A 842 -48.96 35.54 -26.14
CA THR A 842 -50.39 35.39 -25.79
C THR A 842 -50.86 33.96 -26.01
N VAL A 843 -51.51 33.36 -25.01
CA VAL A 843 -52.14 32.04 -25.12
C VAL A 843 -53.42 32.19 -25.94
N GLU A 844 -53.49 31.56 -27.12
CA GLU A 844 -54.66 31.70 -28.02
C GLU A 844 -55.84 30.83 -27.56
N ASP A 845 -55.57 29.58 -27.18
CA ASP A 845 -56.56 28.61 -26.71
C ASP A 845 -55.94 27.62 -25.70
N VAL A 846 -56.77 26.79 -25.07
CA VAL A 846 -56.35 25.66 -24.24
C VAL A 846 -56.94 24.37 -24.79
N GLY A 847 -56.17 23.75 -25.68
CA GLY A 847 -56.44 22.45 -26.27
C GLY A 847 -55.92 21.27 -25.44
N ARG A 848 -56.22 20.06 -25.90
CA ARG A 848 -55.68 18.80 -25.38
C ARG A 848 -55.61 17.78 -26.50
N ARG A 849 -54.59 16.94 -26.48
CA ARG A 849 -54.51 15.70 -27.25
C ARG A 849 -54.15 14.55 -26.32
N ALA A 850 -55.03 13.57 -26.20
CA ALA A 850 -54.93 12.46 -25.24
C ALA A 850 -54.68 12.97 -23.81
N LYS A 851 -53.48 12.73 -23.27
CA LYS A 851 -53.02 13.13 -21.93
C LYS A 851 -52.04 14.30 -21.93
N TYR A 852 -52.01 15.06 -23.02
CA TYR A 852 -51.19 16.26 -23.18
C TYR A 852 -52.11 17.48 -23.31
N LEU A 853 -51.89 18.51 -22.48
CA LEU A 853 -52.48 19.84 -22.66
C LEU A 853 -51.66 20.59 -23.71
N LEU A 854 -52.36 21.35 -24.55
CA LEU A 854 -51.79 22.11 -25.66
C LEU A 854 -52.22 23.58 -25.51
N PHE A 855 -51.26 24.48 -25.54
CA PHE A 855 -51.47 25.92 -25.44
C PHE A 855 -50.84 26.57 -26.67
N PRO A 856 -51.59 26.76 -27.78
CA PRO A 856 -51.11 27.52 -28.93
C PRO A 856 -50.78 28.96 -28.50
N LEU A 857 -49.64 29.49 -28.96
CA LEU A 857 -49.13 30.80 -28.55
C LEU A 857 -48.96 31.72 -29.74
N ALA A 858 -49.60 32.89 -29.69
CA ALA A 858 -49.44 33.96 -30.66
C ALA A 858 -48.01 34.52 -30.63
N GLY A 859 -47.46 34.79 -31.82
CA GLY A 859 -46.13 35.37 -32.03
C GLY A 859 -45.25 34.52 -32.95
N GLN A 860 -44.28 35.14 -33.63
CA GLN A 860 -43.36 34.42 -34.52
C GLN A 860 -42.04 34.05 -33.81
N PRO A 861 -41.48 32.84 -34.05
CA PRO A 861 -42.10 31.73 -34.77
C PRO A 861 -43.30 31.16 -34.01
N GLU A 862 -44.30 30.64 -34.73
CA GLU A 862 -45.46 29.96 -34.14
C GLU A 862 -44.99 28.81 -33.24
N ALA A 863 -45.57 28.70 -32.05
CA ALA A 863 -45.19 27.67 -31.09
C ALA A 863 -46.37 27.26 -30.21
N THR A 864 -46.40 25.99 -29.82
CA THR A 864 -47.35 25.44 -28.86
C THR A 864 -46.62 25.06 -27.58
N PHE A 865 -47.04 25.60 -26.44
CA PHE A 865 -46.63 25.09 -25.13
C PHE A 865 -47.40 23.79 -24.86
N VAL A 866 -46.67 22.71 -24.54
CA VAL A 866 -47.21 21.37 -24.30
C VAL A 866 -46.91 20.96 -22.87
N ALA A 867 -47.93 20.49 -22.15
CA ALA A 867 -47.80 20.01 -20.78
C ALA A 867 -48.37 18.60 -20.62
N HIS A 868 -47.55 17.67 -20.10
CA HIS A 868 -48.00 16.38 -19.60
C HIS A 868 -47.95 16.40 -18.07
N LEU A 869 -49.11 16.32 -17.43
CA LEU A 869 -49.25 16.51 -15.98
C LEU A 869 -48.41 15.50 -15.17
N GLY A 870 -48.40 14.21 -15.54
CA GLY A 870 -47.75 13.18 -14.72
C GLY A 870 -48.48 12.99 -13.37
N MET A 871 -47.97 12.13 -12.48
CA MET A 871 -48.76 11.60 -11.34
C MET A 871 -49.46 12.65 -10.47
N THR A 872 -48.81 13.77 -10.18
CA THR A 872 -49.34 14.82 -9.29
C THR A 872 -49.27 16.22 -9.91
N GLY A 873 -49.07 16.31 -11.23
CA GLY A 873 -49.03 17.60 -11.90
C GLY A 873 -50.42 18.21 -12.03
N ASN A 874 -50.52 19.50 -11.78
CA ASN A 874 -51.73 20.28 -12.02
C ASN A 874 -51.36 21.68 -12.55
N LEU A 875 -52.24 22.28 -13.35
CA LEU A 875 -52.14 23.65 -13.83
C LEU A 875 -53.34 24.45 -13.30
N VAL A 876 -53.07 25.52 -12.56
CA VAL A 876 -54.10 26.36 -11.93
C VAL A 876 -53.83 27.83 -12.22
N VAL A 877 -54.89 28.61 -12.46
CA VAL A 877 -54.81 30.08 -12.61
C VAL A 877 -55.31 30.74 -11.33
N GLN A 878 -54.49 31.58 -10.72
CA GLN A 878 -54.72 32.19 -9.40
C GLN A 878 -54.24 33.65 -9.37
N PRO A 879 -54.70 34.51 -8.44
CA PRO A 879 -54.10 35.84 -8.24
C PRO A 879 -52.64 35.74 -7.80
N GLY A 880 -51.74 36.60 -8.31
CA GLY A 880 -50.31 36.54 -7.96
C GLY A 880 -50.02 36.79 -6.47
N GLU A 881 -50.84 37.63 -5.83
CA GLU A 881 -50.78 37.91 -4.38
C GLU A 881 -51.11 36.69 -3.49
N GLN A 882 -51.72 35.62 -4.05
CA GLN A 882 -52.05 34.42 -3.29
C GLN A 882 -50.79 33.60 -3.03
N GLU A 883 -50.59 33.14 -1.79
CA GLU A 883 -49.45 32.31 -1.39
C GLU A 883 -49.25 31.10 -2.33
N GLN A 884 -48.00 30.82 -2.70
CA GLN A 884 -47.66 29.71 -3.60
C GLN A 884 -47.72 28.38 -2.87
N HIS A 885 -48.15 27.31 -3.55
CA HIS A 885 -48.05 25.97 -2.96
C HIS A 885 -46.59 25.58 -2.74
N PRO A 886 -46.22 24.91 -1.63
CA PRO A 886 -44.86 24.36 -1.45
C PRO A 886 -44.42 23.37 -2.55
N MET A 887 -45.38 22.83 -3.32
CA MET A 887 -45.10 21.96 -4.47
C MET A 887 -45.21 22.67 -5.84
N THR A 888 -45.35 24.00 -5.86
CA THR A 888 -45.24 24.80 -7.09
C THR A 888 -43.84 24.61 -7.67
N ARG A 889 -43.76 24.40 -8.98
CA ARG A 889 -42.49 24.19 -9.70
C ARG A 889 -42.23 25.28 -10.72
N HIS A 890 -43.27 25.75 -11.41
CA HIS A 890 -43.17 26.80 -12.42
C HIS A 890 -44.29 27.80 -12.23
N VAL A 891 -43.99 29.08 -12.42
CA VAL A 891 -44.93 30.20 -12.29
C VAL A 891 -44.88 31.01 -13.58
N PHE A 892 -46.03 31.18 -14.23
CA PHE A 892 -46.17 31.97 -15.44
C PHE A 892 -47.07 33.16 -15.13
N ALA A 893 -46.50 34.35 -14.98
CA ALA A 893 -47.24 35.57 -14.69
C ALA A 893 -48.04 36.02 -15.92
N LEU A 894 -49.24 36.57 -15.72
CA LEU A 894 -50.16 36.99 -16.77
C LEU A 894 -50.36 38.52 -16.77
N ASP A 895 -50.82 39.04 -17.90
CA ASP A 895 -51.07 40.49 -18.11
C ASP A 895 -52.11 41.15 -17.20
N ASP A 896 -52.91 40.38 -16.48
CA ASP A 896 -53.95 40.86 -15.57
C ASP A 896 -53.67 40.65 -14.08
N GLY A 897 -52.40 40.43 -13.71
CA GLY A 897 -51.97 40.26 -12.31
C GLY A 897 -52.26 38.89 -11.71
N ARG A 898 -52.71 37.94 -12.55
CA ARG A 898 -52.85 36.52 -12.20
C ARG A 898 -51.61 35.74 -12.62
N GLU A 899 -51.49 34.52 -12.12
CA GLU A 899 -50.43 33.57 -12.44
C GLU A 899 -51.04 32.23 -12.83
N LEU A 900 -50.52 31.62 -13.89
CA LEU A 900 -50.67 30.20 -14.18
C LEU A 900 -49.54 29.46 -13.45
N ARG A 901 -49.88 28.58 -12.51
CA ARG A 901 -48.91 27.83 -11.67
C ARG A 901 -48.93 26.36 -12.02
N PHE A 902 -47.75 25.77 -12.27
CA PHE A 902 -47.57 24.32 -12.38
C PHE A 902 -47.17 23.75 -11.02
N VAL A 903 -48.07 22.99 -10.42
CA VAL A 903 -47.86 22.33 -9.12
C VAL A 903 -47.61 20.85 -9.36
N ASP A 904 -46.48 20.31 -8.88
CA ASP A 904 -46.16 18.88 -8.99
C ASP A 904 -45.33 18.38 -7.80
N GLY A 905 -45.99 17.66 -6.88
CA GLY A 905 -45.34 17.07 -5.71
C GLY A 905 -44.28 16.03 -6.06
N ARG A 906 -44.64 15.06 -6.92
CA ARG A 906 -43.86 13.85 -7.27
C ARG A 906 -42.95 14.00 -8.47
N LYS A 907 -42.89 15.18 -9.08
CA LYS A 907 -41.74 15.56 -9.90
C LYS A 907 -41.68 14.81 -11.24
N PHE A 908 -42.84 14.36 -11.74
CA PHE A 908 -43.01 13.54 -12.95
C PHE A 908 -43.68 14.26 -14.11
N GLY A 909 -44.13 15.50 -13.91
CA GLY A 909 -44.59 16.38 -14.97
C GLY A 909 -43.51 16.61 -16.04
N LYS A 910 -43.96 16.94 -17.26
CA LYS A 910 -43.08 17.25 -18.38
C LYS A 910 -43.66 18.40 -19.19
N LEU A 911 -42.82 19.39 -19.48
CA LEU A 911 -43.18 20.56 -20.28
C LEU A 911 -42.31 20.62 -21.54
N TRP A 912 -42.87 21.09 -22.64
CA TRP A 912 -42.16 21.36 -23.89
C TRP A 912 -42.69 22.63 -24.55
N LEU A 913 -41.86 23.27 -25.39
CA LEU A 913 -42.30 24.23 -26.40
C LEU A 913 -42.03 23.62 -27.78
N ALA A 914 -43.07 23.54 -28.61
CA ALA A 914 -43.06 22.84 -29.90
C ALA A 914 -43.30 23.82 -31.06
N ASP A 915 -42.46 23.77 -32.09
CA ASP A 915 -42.80 24.31 -33.42
C ASP A 915 -43.68 23.33 -34.22
N ASP A 916 -43.43 22.03 -34.04
CA ASP A 916 -44.13 20.92 -34.66
C ASP A 916 -44.46 19.86 -33.59
N LEU A 917 -45.76 19.66 -33.36
CA LEU A 917 -46.27 18.69 -32.39
C LEU A 917 -45.88 17.24 -32.73
N GLY A 918 -45.65 16.92 -34.01
CA GLY A 918 -45.23 15.58 -34.45
C GLY A 918 -43.82 15.18 -34.01
N LYS A 919 -42.97 16.14 -33.65
CA LYS A 919 -41.63 15.88 -33.08
C LYS A 919 -41.69 15.54 -31.58
N ILE A 920 -42.77 15.93 -30.89
CA ILE A 920 -42.87 15.89 -29.42
C ILE A 920 -43.87 14.83 -28.96
N LEU A 921 -45.04 14.77 -29.59
CA LEU A 921 -46.06 13.77 -29.26
C LEU A 921 -45.66 12.42 -29.86
N PRO A 922 -45.81 11.30 -29.13
CA PRO A 922 -45.66 9.98 -29.71
C PRO A 922 -46.75 9.73 -30.78
N PRO A 923 -46.62 8.70 -31.64
CA PRO A 923 -47.72 8.31 -32.52
C PRO A 923 -48.96 7.94 -31.68
N LEU A 924 -50.01 8.75 -31.81
CA LEU A 924 -51.28 8.60 -31.09
C LEU A 924 -52.37 8.11 -32.06
N GLY A 925 -53.11 7.09 -31.64
CA GLY A 925 -54.34 6.66 -32.31
C GLY A 925 -55.49 7.66 -32.14
N PRO A 926 -56.67 7.39 -32.70
CA PRO A 926 -57.84 8.23 -32.52
C PRO A 926 -58.24 8.38 -31.05
N GLU A 927 -58.91 9.49 -30.71
CA GLU A 927 -59.46 9.67 -29.36
C GLU A 927 -60.75 8.86 -29.20
N PRO A 928 -60.95 8.16 -28.07
CA PRO A 928 -62.11 7.29 -27.90
C PRO A 928 -63.49 7.96 -28.02
N LEU A 929 -63.56 9.28 -27.83
CA LEU A 929 -64.79 10.09 -27.96
C LEU A 929 -64.86 10.89 -29.28
N GLY A 930 -63.90 10.70 -30.19
CA GLY A 930 -63.90 11.31 -31.53
C GLY A 930 -64.49 10.40 -32.59
N ASP A 931 -64.97 10.99 -33.68
CA ASP A 931 -65.66 10.28 -34.77
C ASP A 931 -64.79 9.20 -35.45
N GLU A 932 -63.47 9.35 -35.41
CA GLU A 932 -62.49 8.38 -35.95
C GLU A 932 -62.40 7.07 -35.15
N PHE A 933 -62.81 7.05 -33.88
CA PHE A 933 -62.79 5.83 -33.07
C PHE A 933 -64.03 4.98 -33.35
N THR A 934 -64.04 4.29 -34.48
CA THR A 934 -65.14 3.40 -34.89
C THR A 934 -64.94 1.94 -34.40
N THR A 935 -65.98 1.11 -34.52
CA THR A 935 -65.87 -0.32 -34.17
C THR A 935 -64.92 -1.04 -35.14
N GLU A 936 -64.94 -0.66 -36.41
CA GLU A 936 -64.08 -1.18 -37.47
C GLU A 936 -62.62 -0.84 -37.18
N TRP A 937 -62.31 0.42 -36.80
CA TRP A 937 -60.96 0.80 -36.39
C TRP A 937 -60.46 -0.03 -35.20
N LEU A 938 -61.28 -0.22 -34.17
CA LEU A 938 -60.90 -0.99 -32.99
C LEU A 938 -60.70 -2.48 -33.35
N ALA A 939 -61.59 -3.04 -34.18
CA ALA A 939 -61.47 -4.41 -34.66
C ALA A 939 -60.20 -4.62 -35.49
N ASP A 940 -59.92 -3.76 -36.48
CA ASP A 940 -58.72 -3.85 -37.33
C ASP A 940 -57.42 -3.61 -36.54
N SER A 941 -57.45 -2.68 -35.58
CA SER A 941 -56.29 -2.39 -34.71
C SER A 941 -55.93 -3.54 -33.78
N LEU A 942 -56.91 -4.33 -33.34
CA LEU A 942 -56.74 -5.48 -32.47
C LEU A 942 -56.62 -6.81 -33.24
N ALA A 943 -57.11 -6.88 -34.47
CA ALA A 943 -57.07 -8.06 -35.31
C ALA A 943 -55.64 -8.57 -35.48
N LYS A 944 -55.48 -9.91 -35.45
CA LYS A 944 -54.19 -10.62 -35.58
C LYS A 944 -53.17 -10.33 -34.46
N ARG A 945 -53.54 -9.63 -33.38
CA ARG A 945 -52.67 -9.43 -32.20
C ARG A 945 -53.02 -10.41 -31.08
N ASN A 946 -52.18 -11.41 -30.86
CA ASN A 946 -52.32 -12.40 -29.77
C ASN A 946 -51.95 -11.84 -28.38
N ALA A 947 -51.84 -10.53 -28.21
CA ALA A 947 -51.53 -9.92 -26.92
C ALA A 947 -52.81 -9.78 -26.08
N PRO A 948 -52.72 -9.79 -24.74
CA PRO A 948 -53.84 -9.50 -23.85
C PRO A 948 -54.56 -8.19 -24.23
N VAL A 949 -55.89 -8.20 -24.30
CA VAL A 949 -56.68 -7.03 -24.72
C VAL A 949 -56.34 -5.78 -23.89
N LYS A 950 -56.18 -5.90 -22.57
CA LYS A 950 -55.76 -4.76 -21.72
C LYS A 950 -54.40 -4.19 -22.12
N ALA A 951 -53.45 -5.04 -22.49
CA ALA A 951 -52.12 -4.60 -22.91
C ALA A 951 -52.18 -3.72 -24.17
N LEU A 952 -53.16 -3.98 -25.05
CA LEU A 952 -53.40 -3.23 -26.28
C LEU A 952 -54.22 -1.96 -26.03
N LEU A 953 -55.20 -1.95 -25.12
CA LEU A 953 -55.92 -0.73 -24.73
C LEU A 953 -55.00 0.32 -24.06
N LEU A 954 -53.95 -0.13 -23.39
CA LEU A 954 -52.90 0.73 -22.85
C LEU A 954 -51.97 1.32 -23.92
N ASP A 955 -52.03 0.79 -25.15
CA ASP A 955 -51.23 1.26 -26.27
C ASP A 955 -51.83 2.54 -26.86
N GLN A 956 -51.12 3.65 -26.70
CA GLN A 956 -51.63 4.96 -27.10
C GLN A 956 -51.76 5.12 -28.62
N SER A 957 -51.18 4.19 -29.41
CA SER A 957 -51.36 4.11 -30.86
C SER A 957 -52.71 3.49 -31.28
N ILE A 958 -53.41 2.79 -30.38
CA ILE A 958 -54.71 2.15 -30.64
C ILE A 958 -55.85 3.05 -30.15
N ALA A 959 -55.77 3.47 -28.88
CA ALA A 959 -56.77 4.31 -28.23
C ALA A 959 -56.06 5.38 -27.38
N ALA A 960 -56.00 6.60 -27.89
CA ALA A 960 -55.15 7.63 -27.29
C ALA A 960 -55.79 8.24 -26.04
N GLY A 961 -55.10 8.17 -24.91
CA GLY A 961 -55.54 8.76 -23.63
C GLY A 961 -56.16 7.78 -22.63
N ILE A 962 -56.43 6.54 -23.02
CA ILE A 962 -56.80 5.48 -22.07
C ILE A 962 -55.54 5.09 -21.26
N GLY A 963 -55.67 4.97 -19.95
CA GLY A 963 -54.64 4.41 -19.06
C GLY A 963 -55.14 3.16 -18.33
N ASN A 964 -54.67 2.94 -17.10
CA ASN A 964 -54.95 1.69 -16.38
C ASN A 964 -56.37 1.61 -15.85
N ILE A 965 -56.88 2.72 -15.30
CA ILE A 965 -58.16 2.75 -14.60
C ILE A 965 -59.29 2.58 -15.62
N TYR A 966 -59.28 3.42 -16.66
CA TYR A 966 -60.31 3.39 -17.69
C TYR A 966 -60.24 2.13 -18.57
N ALA A 967 -59.07 1.48 -18.71
CA ALA A 967 -58.97 0.17 -19.37
C ALA A 967 -59.61 -0.96 -18.54
N ASP A 968 -59.39 -1.02 -17.23
CA ASP A 968 -59.99 -2.05 -16.36
C ASP A 968 -61.52 -1.90 -16.27
N GLU A 969 -62.01 -0.67 -16.13
CA GLU A 969 -63.45 -0.42 -16.07
C GLU A 969 -64.14 -0.67 -17.42
N ALA A 970 -63.53 -0.28 -18.56
CA ALA A 970 -64.09 -0.60 -19.88
C ALA A 970 -64.16 -2.12 -20.15
N LEU A 971 -63.17 -2.90 -19.68
CA LEU A 971 -63.16 -4.36 -19.78
C LEU A 971 -64.17 -5.02 -18.83
N PHE A 972 -64.39 -4.43 -17.66
CA PHE A 972 -65.44 -4.86 -16.73
C PHE A 972 -66.84 -4.62 -17.31
N LEU A 973 -67.11 -3.41 -17.81
CA LEU A 973 -68.40 -3.02 -18.42
C LEU A 973 -68.72 -3.84 -19.68
N SER A 974 -67.70 -4.19 -20.47
CA SER A 974 -67.87 -5.04 -21.65
C SER A 974 -67.94 -6.54 -21.33
N GLY A 975 -67.67 -6.96 -20.09
CA GLY A 975 -67.68 -8.38 -19.68
C GLY A 975 -66.56 -9.21 -20.32
N ILE A 976 -65.41 -8.59 -20.61
CA ILE A 976 -64.27 -9.22 -21.28
C ILE A 976 -63.11 -9.40 -20.29
N ARG A 977 -62.48 -10.58 -20.32
CA ARG A 977 -61.28 -10.84 -19.50
C ARG A 977 -60.07 -9.99 -19.94
N PRO A 978 -59.39 -9.26 -19.03
CA PRO A 978 -58.24 -8.43 -19.39
C PRO A 978 -57.04 -9.19 -19.99
N ASP A 979 -56.88 -10.45 -19.60
CA ASP A 979 -55.80 -11.36 -20.03
C ASP A 979 -56.08 -12.09 -21.35
N ARG A 980 -57.33 -12.05 -21.85
CA ARG A 980 -57.74 -12.73 -23.09
C ARG A 980 -57.03 -12.14 -24.32
N PRO A 981 -56.50 -12.97 -25.24
CA PRO A 981 -55.90 -12.49 -26.48
C PRO A 981 -56.92 -11.70 -27.32
N ALA A 982 -56.56 -10.50 -27.78
CA ALA A 982 -57.50 -9.66 -28.53
C ALA A 982 -57.90 -10.26 -29.90
N SER A 983 -57.08 -11.16 -30.44
CA SER A 983 -57.37 -12.01 -31.60
C SER A 983 -58.56 -12.98 -31.41
N GLU A 984 -59.00 -13.23 -30.17
CA GLU A 984 -60.09 -14.15 -29.84
C GLU A 984 -61.42 -13.44 -29.54
N LEU A 985 -61.48 -12.11 -29.68
CA LEU A 985 -62.69 -11.32 -29.46
C LEU A 985 -63.58 -11.35 -30.71
N SER A 986 -64.84 -11.68 -30.51
CA SER A 986 -65.90 -11.64 -31.54
C SER A 986 -66.28 -10.20 -31.92
N ALA A 987 -66.98 -10.05 -33.05
CA ALA A 987 -67.48 -8.74 -33.49
C ALA A 987 -68.40 -8.08 -32.44
N ASP A 988 -69.28 -8.85 -31.80
CA ASP A 988 -70.17 -8.37 -30.73
C ASP A 988 -69.38 -7.96 -29.47
N GLU A 989 -68.29 -8.65 -29.16
CA GLU A 989 -67.36 -8.25 -28.10
C GLU A 989 -66.62 -6.95 -28.44
N MET A 990 -66.23 -6.72 -29.69
CA MET A 990 -65.63 -5.44 -30.12
C MET A 990 -66.62 -4.28 -30.02
N VAL A 991 -67.90 -4.48 -30.38
CA VAL A 991 -68.96 -3.48 -30.19
C VAL A 991 -69.13 -3.16 -28.70
N ARG A 992 -69.25 -4.18 -27.84
CA ARG A 992 -69.35 -4.00 -26.38
C ARG A 992 -68.12 -3.33 -25.78
N LEU A 993 -66.91 -3.67 -26.25
CA LEU A 993 -65.67 -3.07 -25.79
C LEU A 993 -65.59 -1.58 -26.13
N ARG A 994 -65.89 -1.22 -27.39
CA ARG A 994 -65.95 0.18 -27.81
C ARG A 994 -66.96 0.97 -26.99
N GLN A 995 -68.17 0.43 -26.79
CA GLN A 995 -69.19 1.09 -26.01
C GLN A 995 -68.78 1.23 -24.54
N GLY A 996 -68.23 0.18 -23.93
CA GLY A 996 -67.70 0.21 -22.56
C GLY A 996 -66.59 1.24 -22.36
N ILE A 997 -65.70 1.45 -23.35
CA ILE A 997 -64.70 2.53 -23.34
C ILE A 997 -65.38 3.91 -23.33
N ILE A 998 -66.34 4.13 -24.22
CA ILE A 998 -67.05 5.41 -24.35
C ILE A 998 -67.86 5.74 -23.09
N ASP A 999 -68.62 4.78 -22.58
CA ASP A 999 -69.46 4.93 -21.38
C ASP A 999 -68.59 5.21 -20.15
N CYS A 1000 -67.48 4.50 -20.01
CA CYS A 1000 -66.53 4.66 -18.91
C CYS A 1000 -65.88 6.06 -18.89
N LEU A 1001 -65.43 6.55 -20.05
CA LEU A 1001 -64.85 7.89 -20.16
C LEU A 1001 -65.90 8.99 -19.94
N ASN A 1002 -67.12 8.83 -20.47
CA ASN A 1002 -68.23 9.76 -20.23
C ASN A 1002 -68.67 9.78 -18.75
N ALA A 1003 -68.62 8.64 -18.06
CA ALA A 1003 -68.85 8.56 -16.61
C ALA A 1003 -67.75 9.33 -15.84
N GLY A 1004 -66.47 9.10 -16.17
CA GLY A 1004 -65.36 9.88 -15.62
C GLY A 1004 -65.52 11.39 -15.83
N PHE A 1005 -65.97 11.79 -17.03
CA PHE A 1005 -66.31 13.19 -17.31
C PHE A 1005 -67.40 13.75 -16.40
N ALA A 1006 -68.49 13.02 -16.22
CA ALA A 1006 -69.59 13.44 -15.37
C ALA A 1006 -69.20 13.53 -13.88
N VAL A 1007 -68.19 12.78 -13.42
CA VAL A 1007 -67.64 12.88 -12.06
C VAL A 1007 -66.81 14.16 -11.93
N TYR A 1008 -65.86 14.40 -12.84
CA TYR A 1008 -65.01 15.59 -12.78
C TYR A 1008 -65.75 16.92 -13.05
N ASP A 1009 -66.82 16.93 -13.85
CA ASP A 1009 -67.70 18.11 -14.01
C ASP A 1009 -68.59 18.36 -12.77
N ARG A 1010 -68.81 17.36 -11.90
CA ARG A 1010 -69.55 17.49 -10.62
C ARG A 1010 -68.66 17.92 -9.46
N ALA A 1011 -67.37 17.64 -9.50
CA ALA A 1011 -66.36 18.11 -8.54
C ALA A 1011 -66.07 19.63 -8.69
N ARG A 1012 -67.14 20.43 -8.68
CA ARG A 1012 -67.09 21.89 -8.84
C ARG A 1012 -66.42 22.54 -7.63
N ASP A 1013 -65.73 23.65 -7.91
CA ASP A 1013 -65.33 24.69 -6.95
C ASP A 1013 -64.32 24.36 -5.85
N LEU A 1014 -63.54 23.27 -5.97
CA LEU A 1014 -62.34 23.09 -5.14
C LEU A 1014 -61.19 24.03 -5.61
N ARG A 1015 -61.23 25.27 -5.11
CA ARG A 1015 -60.03 26.13 -5.02
C ARG A 1015 -59.02 25.40 -4.14
N TRP A 1016 -57.94 24.93 -4.75
CA TRP A 1016 -57.02 23.95 -4.17
C TRP A 1016 -57.67 22.57 -3.97
N PRO A 1017 -57.56 21.68 -4.98
CA PRO A 1017 -57.71 20.26 -4.72
C PRO A 1017 -56.42 19.77 -4.05
N GLU A 1018 -56.51 19.33 -2.80
CA GLU A 1018 -55.95 18.01 -2.49
C GLU A 1018 -56.45 17.06 -3.59
N PRO A 1019 -55.61 16.15 -4.13
CA PRO A 1019 -56.08 15.21 -5.15
C PRO A 1019 -57.35 14.55 -4.62
N PRO A 1020 -58.49 14.65 -5.34
CA PRO A 1020 -59.78 14.24 -4.78
C PRO A 1020 -59.67 12.80 -4.30
N GLU A 1021 -60.17 12.53 -3.08
CA GLU A 1021 -60.17 11.18 -2.50
C GLU A 1021 -60.54 10.16 -3.57
N PRO A 1022 -59.76 9.07 -3.73
CA PRO A 1022 -59.72 8.26 -4.94
C PRO A 1022 -61.12 7.82 -5.38
N MET A 1023 -61.63 8.52 -6.41
CA MET A 1023 -62.95 8.39 -7.05
C MET A 1023 -64.02 7.65 -6.22
N GLY A 1024 -64.53 8.29 -5.15
CA GLY A 1024 -65.58 7.72 -4.29
C GLY A 1024 -66.94 7.46 -4.96
N THR A 1025 -67.10 7.69 -6.27
CA THR A 1025 -68.34 7.41 -7.02
C THR A 1025 -68.03 6.85 -8.42
N TRP A 1026 -68.41 5.58 -8.65
CA TRP A 1026 -68.00 4.68 -9.75
C TRP A 1026 -66.52 4.23 -9.67
N SER A 1027 -66.16 2.97 -9.39
CA SER A 1027 -66.97 1.75 -9.23
C SER A 1027 -66.32 0.75 -8.25
N HIS A 1028 -66.17 1.18 -6.99
CA HIS A 1028 -65.36 0.54 -5.94
C HIS A 1028 -63.85 0.54 -6.24
N PRO A 1029 -62.95 0.74 -5.25
CA PRO A 1029 -61.65 0.11 -5.33
C PRO A 1029 -61.92 -1.41 -5.34
N ARG A 1030 -61.85 -2.00 -6.54
CA ARG A 1030 -62.04 -3.43 -6.76
C ARG A 1030 -60.79 -4.19 -6.32
N ASP A 1031 -60.45 -4.06 -5.05
CA ASP A 1031 -59.28 -4.73 -4.48
C ASP A 1031 -59.49 -6.24 -4.51
N ALA A 1032 -58.39 -7.00 -4.52
CA ALA A 1032 -58.47 -8.45 -4.52
C ALA A 1032 -59.19 -8.93 -3.24
N GLY A 1033 -60.15 -9.85 -3.38
CA GLY A 1033 -60.99 -10.29 -2.25
C GLY A 1033 -62.27 -9.48 -2.03
N THR A 1034 -62.48 -8.36 -2.73
CA THR A 1034 -63.77 -7.62 -2.66
C THR A 1034 -64.87 -8.35 -3.46
N PRO A 1035 -66.15 -8.22 -3.06
CA PRO A 1035 -67.26 -8.81 -3.82
C PRO A 1035 -67.57 -8.01 -5.10
N CYS A 1036 -67.73 -8.70 -6.22
CA CYS A 1036 -68.08 -8.11 -7.51
C CYS A 1036 -69.46 -7.43 -7.46
N PRO A 1037 -69.60 -6.16 -7.89
CA PRO A 1037 -70.87 -5.43 -7.83
C PRO A 1037 -71.96 -5.98 -8.76
N ASN A 1038 -71.63 -6.86 -9.71
CA ASN A 1038 -72.58 -7.41 -10.67
C ASN A 1038 -73.05 -8.86 -10.33
N CYS A 1039 -72.20 -9.69 -9.69
CA CYS A 1039 -72.55 -11.09 -9.37
C CYS A 1039 -72.27 -11.53 -7.92
N GLY A 1040 -71.67 -10.67 -7.09
CA GLY A 1040 -71.27 -10.99 -5.71
C GLY A 1040 -70.05 -11.92 -5.57
N GLY A 1041 -69.55 -12.51 -6.66
CA GLY A 1041 -68.34 -13.33 -6.66
C GLY A 1041 -67.05 -12.53 -6.44
N GLU A 1042 -65.99 -13.18 -5.96
CA GLU A 1042 -64.75 -12.53 -5.56
C GLU A 1042 -63.99 -11.87 -6.73
N ILE A 1043 -63.48 -10.65 -6.53
CA ILE A 1043 -62.56 -9.98 -7.44
C ILE A 1043 -61.15 -10.58 -7.32
N THR A 1044 -60.59 -10.99 -8.46
CA THR A 1044 -59.21 -11.46 -8.58
C THR A 1044 -58.31 -10.34 -9.11
N SER A 1045 -57.04 -10.32 -8.71
CA SER A 1045 -56.02 -9.44 -9.30
C SER A 1045 -55.01 -10.21 -10.16
N THR A 1046 -54.44 -9.54 -11.16
CA THR A 1046 -53.32 -10.00 -11.99
C THR A 1046 -52.45 -8.81 -12.42
N ARG A 1047 -51.34 -9.06 -13.14
CA ARG A 1047 -50.45 -8.02 -13.67
C ARG A 1047 -50.34 -8.10 -15.19
N ILE A 1048 -50.73 -7.05 -15.89
CA ILE A 1048 -50.64 -6.94 -17.36
C ILE A 1048 -49.81 -5.70 -17.73
N ARG A 1049 -48.78 -5.87 -18.58
CA ARG A 1049 -47.74 -4.84 -18.83
C ARG A 1049 -47.21 -4.21 -17.51
N ALA A 1050 -47.02 -5.05 -16.49
CA ALA A 1050 -46.60 -4.69 -15.12
C ALA A 1050 -47.51 -3.69 -14.36
N ARG A 1051 -48.77 -3.54 -14.78
CA ARG A 1051 -49.79 -2.78 -14.04
C ARG A 1051 -50.77 -3.70 -13.32
N GLY A 1052 -51.19 -3.30 -12.13
CA GLY A 1052 -52.29 -3.94 -11.40
C GLY A 1052 -53.54 -3.99 -12.27
N THR A 1053 -54.24 -5.12 -12.24
CA THR A 1053 -55.39 -5.44 -13.08
C THR A 1053 -56.37 -6.22 -12.23
N TRP A 1054 -57.57 -5.69 -12.04
CA TRP A 1054 -58.58 -6.30 -11.17
C TRP A 1054 -59.84 -6.64 -11.96
N PHE A 1055 -60.30 -7.88 -11.84
CA PHE A 1055 -61.36 -8.43 -12.69
C PHE A 1055 -62.17 -9.50 -11.96
N CYS A 1056 -63.40 -9.71 -12.38
CA CYS A 1056 -64.28 -10.75 -11.84
C CYS A 1056 -64.28 -11.98 -12.76
N GLN A 1057 -63.85 -13.15 -12.25
CA GLN A 1057 -63.86 -14.39 -13.03
C GLN A 1057 -65.27 -14.87 -13.44
N GLY A 1058 -66.32 -14.39 -12.77
CA GLY A 1058 -67.71 -14.75 -13.07
C GLY A 1058 -68.43 -13.79 -14.04
N CYS A 1059 -68.00 -12.53 -14.15
CA CYS A 1059 -68.62 -11.54 -15.03
C CYS A 1059 -67.82 -11.23 -16.29
N GLN A 1060 -66.54 -11.59 -16.32
CA GLN A 1060 -65.65 -11.37 -17.45
C GLN A 1060 -65.15 -12.71 -17.97
N VAL A 1061 -65.31 -12.95 -19.28
CA VAL A 1061 -64.99 -14.23 -19.95
C VAL A 1061 -63.92 -14.05 -21.03
#